data_AF-A0A2S9DA31-F1
#
_entry.id   AF-A0A2S9DA31-F1
#
_cell.length_a   1.000
_cell.length_b   1.000
_cell.length_c   1.000
_cell.angle_alpha   90.00
_cell.angle_beta   90.00
_cell.angle_gamma   90.00
#
_symmetry.space_group_name_H-M   'P 1'
#
loop_
_entity.id
_entity.type
_entity.pdbx_description
1 polymer ?
#
loop_
_entity_poly.entity_id
_entity_poly.type
_entity_poly.pdbx_seq_one_letter_code
_entity_poly.pdbx_strand_id
1 'polypeptide(L)'
;MTRRTKAPAIARVIAAVVLSLAAGLTAAPAQAADPDPATQQYRPYLHYTPLKNWMNDPNGLVYHNGTYHMYYQYNPNGTTWGNMSWGHATSADLLHWTEQPLAIAQTFNGSGQATEDIFSGSIVVDSQNTSGFGTAQNPPLVAVYTSNYTGNHPLYPGKQAQSLAYSTDSGQTWTKYSGNPVLSRNTTDFRDPKVFWYQGAAGSYWVMSAVEANEHRVLFYKSTDLKSWTYLDDFKPANATGGQWECPDLFPLAVDGNPNNTKWVLAVNINPGAVAGGSGGQYFVGSFDGTRFTSESTDPLGVAPPGTLLAGFNGGSYSGWTVGNDPANPGGPWGSSPASGTLPGQQTVTGSIGAGLVNGFTGGDAPTGTLESAPFTVTKDYINFLVGGGNHPRQAGEQPGNTPPPGYLLFDGFDYPGTLSAAGWQLTGDFEATRNPSTAGGEYAIGKRINTFEGGPNADNNVGTITSPEFYLTNTNIGFLLGGGNRTDGSLQVELLVGGVPVRSTTGSNSGDLNWKNWDVSQYYGQIARLRIVDNATGQWGHLTVDNMVLGSQPAQPRSSETTVNLMVNGQAVRSTTGSNSEHLDWKAWDVSGLKGSQATLRIVDNNRGGWGHILADEFVASDITRLEQHDWLDWGRDYYAAVSFSNAPDGKRIMLGWMNNWDYGQSTPTTTWRGSMALPREIQLTQTGQGPRLTQKVVSQVDGLKNTAAAYTAPAQDIAPGTSNLPITGDVVQIDAEFSPGTASAFGLKVLGNGPEATKVGYTTASGRAFIDRTNSGNEDFHPSFASIDDVPVQLINGKLRLRLYVDRASVEVFAQDGLATLTDQVFPAAGANSLSLFSEGGTARLESLTITPLTRAMW
;
A
#
# COMPACT_ATOMS: atom_id res chain seq x y z
N MET A 1 -50.82 -72.62 28.16
CA MET A 1 -50.31 -71.91 26.97
C MET A 1 -51.13 -70.64 26.76
N THR A 2 -50.42 -69.51 26.69
CA THR A 2 -50.82 -68.23 26.07
C THR A 2 -52.27 -67.76 26.24
N ARG A 3 -52.50 -66.95 27.29
CA ARG A 3 -53.77 -66.26 27.56
C ARG A 3 -53.74 -64.79 27.14
N ARG A 4 -54.56 -64.45 26.15
CA ARG A 4 -55.26 -63.16 26.04
C ARG A 4 -56.64 -63.34 26.64
N THR A 5 -57.08 -62.44 27.51
CA THR A 5 -58.48 -61.97 27.60
C THR A 5 -58.55 -60.68 28.42
N LYS A 6 -59.26 -59.69 27.89
CA LYS A 6 -59.63 -58.40 28.48
C LYS A 6 -60.75 -58.56 29.52
N ALA A 7 -60.89 -57.58 30.44
CA ALA A 7 -62.09 -56.76 30.71
C ALA A 7 -61.85 -55.85 31.98
N PRO A 8 -62.75 -54.93 32.42
CA PRO A 8 -62.75 -53.52 31.99
C PRO A 8 -62.97 -52.47 33.13
N ALA A 9 -63.06 -51.19 32.71
CA ALA A 9 -63.98 -50.13 33.19
C ALA A 9 -63.65 -49.19 34.39
N ILE A 10 -63.59 -47.87 34.06
CA ILE A 10 -64.30 -46.69 34.67
C ILE A 10 -63.83 -46.25 36.09
N ALA A 11 -63.59 -44.99 36.51
CA ALA A 11 -63.68 -43.62 35.98
C ALA A 11 -63.00 -42.58 36.93
N ARG A 12 -62.60 -41.41 36.35
CA ARG A 12 -62.63 -39.98 36.83
C ARG A 12 -62.12 -39.62 38.27
N VAL A 13 -61.36 -38.55 38.56
CA VAL A 13 -61.56 -37.08 38.36
C VAL A 13 -60.26 -36.32 38.79
N ILE A 14 -59.79 -35.39 37.93
CA ILE A 14 -59.36 -33.96 38.12
C ILE A 14 -58.48 -33.57 39.34
N ALA A 15 -57.29 -32.97 39.10
CA ALA A 15 -56.99 -31.53 39.33
C ALA A 15 -55.50 -31.14 39.20
N ALA A 16 -55.25 -30.19 38.29
CA ALA A 16 -54.26 -29.10 38.23
C ALA A 16 -52.85 -29.18 38.88
N VAL A 17 -51.85 -28.91 38.03
CA VAL A 17 -50.69 -27.96 38.11
C VAL A 17 -49.60 -28.60 37.23
N VAL A 18 -49.36 -28.16 35.99
CA VAL A 18 -48.46 -27.06 35.60
C VAL A 18 -48.81 -26.60 34.17
N LEU A 19 -48.92 -25.27 34.02
CA LEU A 19 -49.06 -24.55 32.77
C LEU A 19 -47.73 -24.57 31.97
N SER A 20 -47.84 -24.48 30.64
CA SER A 20 -46.83 -23.99 29.67
C SER A 20 -45.55 -24.83 29.42
N LEU A 21 -45.59 -25.63 28.34
CA LEU A 21 -44.42 -25.92 27.48
C LEU A 21 -44.92 -26.33 26.08
N ALA A 22 -45.50 -25.35 25.39
CA ALA A 22 -45.80 -25.41 23.95
C ALA A 22 -45.61 -24.01 23.36
N ALA A 23 -44.37 -23.53 23.36
CA ALA A 23 -43.91 -22.39 22.55
C ALA A 23 -42.38 -22.42 22.56
N GLY A 24 -41.76 -22.50 21.37
CA GLY A 24 -40.29 -22.45 21.27
C GLY A 24 -39.67 -23.11 20.04
N LEU A 25 -40.35 -23.15 18.89
CA LEU A 25 -39.64 -23.18 17.61
C LEU A 25 -39.44 -21.72 17.21
N THR A 26 -38.39 -21.09 17.73
CA THR A 26 -37.95 -19.80 17.21
C THR A 26 -37.44 -20.03 15.80
N ALA A 27 -38.19 -19.57 14.79
CA ALA A 27 -37.66 -19.38 13.46
C ALA A 27 -36.36 -18.57 13.60
N ALA A 28 -35.28 -19.02 12.96
CA ALA A 28 -34.09 -18.21 12.83
C ALA A 28 -34.50 -16.83 12.29
N PRO A 29 -33.97 -15.71 12.84
CA PRO A 29 -34.29 -14.40 12.33
C PRO A 29 -34.01 -14.41 10.82
N ALA A 30 -35.02 -14.06 10.01
CA ALA A 30 -34.84 -13.90 8.58
C ALA A 30 -33.68 -12.90 8.40
N GLN A 31 -32.61 -13.35 7.73
CA GLN A 31 -31.51 -12.48 7.37
C GLN A 31 -32.12 -11.31 6.56
N ALA A 32 -31.95 -10.08 7.06
CA ALA A 32 -32.47 -8.92 6.37
C ALA A 32 -31.94 -8.94 4.93
N ALA A 33 -32.83 -8.76 3.95
CA ALA A 33 -32.42 -8.68 2.55
C ALA A 33 -31.43 -7.51 2.40
N ASP A 34 -30.39 -7.71 1.60
CA ASP A 34 -29.44 -6.64 1.29
C ASP A 34 -30.19 -5.44 0.69
N PRO A 35 -29.80 -4.19 1.03
CA PRO A 35 -30.42 -3.00 0.47
C PRO A 35 -30.23 -2.95 -1.04
N ASP A 36 -31.27 -2.48 -1.75
CA ASP A 36 -31.21 -2.23 -3.19
C ASP A 36 -29.93 -1.45 -3.55
N PRO A 37 -29.03 -2.01 -4.38
CA PRO A 37 -27.81 -1.35 -4.84
C PRO A 37 -28.01 0.11 -5.22
N ALA A 38 -29.08 0.44 -5.95
CA ALA A 38 -29.36 1.80 -6.44
C ALA A 38 -29.55 2.82 -5.32
N THR A 39 -29.96 2.37 -4.14
CA THR A 39 -30.24 3.21 -2.96
C THR A 39 -29.06 3.35 -2.02
N GLN A 40 -28.02 2.52 -2.17
CA GLN A 40 -26.85 2.57 -1.30
C GLN A 40 -26.06 3.86 -1.56
N GLN A 41 -25.64 4.53 -0.48
CA GLN A 41 -24.73 5.66 -0.55
C GLN A 41 -23.41 5.19 -1.20
N TYR A 42 -22.83 6.04 -2.04
CA TYR A 42 -21.62 5.78 -2.83
C TYR A 42 -21.74 4.78 -3.98
N ARG A 43 -22.86 4.06 -4.15
CA ARG A 43 -23.01 3.13 -5.28
C ARG A 43 -22.96 3.94 -6.60
N PRO A 44 -21.97 3.71 -7.48
CA PRO A 44 -21.83 4.45 -8.72
C PRO A 44 -22.95 4.10 -9.71
N TYR A 45 -23.30 5.05 -10.56
CA TYR A 45 -24.31 4.90 -11.62
C TYR A 45 -23.72 4.73 -13.01
N LEU A 46 -22.43 5.03 -13.21
CA LEU A 46 -21.72 4.87 -14.47
C LEU A 46 -20.73 3.69 -14.44
N HIS A 47 -20.25 3.34 -13.25
CA HIS A 47 -19.17 2.39 -13.06
C HIS A 47 -19.66 1.03 -12.60
N TYR A 48 -18.98 -0.02 -13.04
CA TYR A 48 -19.31 -1.37 -12.57
C TYR A 48 -18.90 -1.56 -11.10
N THR A 49 -19.77 -2.24 -10.35
CA THR A 49 -19.52 -2.83 -9.03
C THR A 49 -20.17 -4.21 -8.99
N PRO A 50 -19.67 -5.19 -8.24
CA PRO A 50 -20.45 -6.39 -7.98
C PRO A 50 -21.66 -6.02 -7.11
N LEU A 51 -22.73 -6.81 -7.19
CA LEU A 51 -23.92 -6.69 -6.34
C LEU A 51 -23.53 -6.61 -4.87
N LYS A 52 -22.57 -7.45 -4.46
CA LYS A 52 -22.03 -7.52 -3.10
C LYS A 52 -20.55 -7.91 -3.12
N ASN A 53 -19.95 -7.88 -1.93
CA ASN A 53 -18.60 -8.33 -1.62
C ASN A 53 -17.47 -7.54 -2.31
N TRP A 54 -16.24 -8.05 -2.15
CA TRP A 54 -15.01 -7.47 -2.65
C TRP A 54 -14.76 -7.81 -4.12
N MET A 55 -14.37 -6.81 -4.92
CA MET A 55 -13.61 -7.03 -6.14
C MET A 55 -12.33 -6.21 -6.23
N ASN A 56 -11.37 -6.72 -6.99
CA ASN A 56 -10.19 -5.99 -7.45
C ASN A 56 -10.01 -6.07 -8.97
N ASP A 57 -8.86 -6.57 -9.43
CA ASP A 57 -8.36 -6.48 -10.80
C ASP A 57 -9.39 -6.93 -11.85
N PRO A 58 -9.55 -6.19 -12.96
CA PRO A 58 -10.24 -6.72 -14.12
C PRO A 58 -9.46 -7.90 -14.71
N ASN A 59 -10.17 -8.97 -15.04
CA ASN A 59 -9.60 -10.18 -15.60
C ASN A 59 -10.35 -10.59 -16.86
N GLY A 60 -9.66 -11.36 -17.70
CA GLY A 60 -10.35 -12.05 -18.79
C GLY A 60 -11.10 -11.14 -19.77
N LEU A 61 -10.75 -9.85 -19.85
CA LEU A 61 -11.46 -8.89 -20.68
C LEU A 61 -11.45 -9.37 -22.13
N VAL A 62 -12.61 -9.74 -22.67
CA VAL A 62 -12.72 -10.29 -24.03
C VAL A 62 -14.03 -9.87 -24.68
N TYR A 63 -13.96 -9.51 -25.95
CA TYR A 63 -15.15 -9.32 -26.77
C TYR A 63 -15.39 -10.56 -27.63
N HIS A 64 -16.59 -11.13 -27.51
CA HIS A 64 -16.99 -12.35 -28.21
C HIS A 64 -18.47 -12.30 -28.60
N ASN A 65 -18.76 -12.56 -29.88
CA ASN A 65 -20.12 -12.68 -30.43
C ASN A 65 -21.07 -11.52 -30.06
N GLY A 66 -20.60 -10.27 -30.12
CA GLY A 66 -21.44 -9.11 -29.80
C GLY A 66 -21.37 -8.65 -28.35
N THR A 67 -20.71 -9.41 -27.47
CA THR A 67 -20.71 -9.18 -26.02
C THR A 67 -19.31 -8.89 -25.52
N TYR A 68 -19.18 -7.85 -24.69
CA TYR A 68 -18.02 -7.61 -23.85
C TYR A 68 -18.17 -8.42 -22.56
N HIS A 69 -17.19 -9.27 -22.28
CA HIS A 69 -17.08 -10.00 -21.02
C HIS A 69 -16.02 -9.35 -20.17
N MET A 70 -16.37 -9.08 -18.91
CA MET A 70 -15.45 -8.64 -17.89
C MET A 70 -15.51 -9.64 -16.75
N TYR A 71 -14.40 -10.32 -16.52
CA TYR A 71 -14.18 -11.07 -15.30
C TYR A 71 -13.41 -10.18 -14.34
N TYR A 72 -13.35 -10.57 -13.08
CA TYR A 72 -12.66 -9.79 -12.07
C TYR A 72 -12.31 -10.64 -10.87
N GLN A 73 -11.20 -10.32 -10.20
CA GLN A 73 -10.87 -10.91 -8.90
C GLN A 73 -12.01 -10.63 -7.92
N TYR A 74 -12.52 -11.67 -7.27
CA TYR A 74 -13.73 -11.59 -6.47
C TYR A 74 -13.65 -12.48 -5.22
N ASN A 75 -14.07 -11.93 -4.08
CA ASN A 75 -14.34 -12.72 -2.87
C ASN A 75 -15.85 -13.01 -2.79
N PRO A 76 -16.33 -14.23 -3.04
CA PRO A 76 -17.76 -14.52 -2.94
C PRO A 76 -18.31 -14.51 -1.50
N ASN A 77 -17.45 -14.43 -0.48
CA ASN A 77 -17.78 -14.64 0.91
C ASN A 77 -17.57 -13.41 1.81
N GLY A 78 -17.11 -12.28 1.29
CA GLY A 78 -16.88 -11.09 2.12
C GLY A 78 -16.42 -9.86 1.36
N THR A 79 -16.47 -8.70 2.03
CA THR A 79 -16.18 -7.38 1.46
C THR A 79 -14.72 -6.97 1.59
N THR A 80 -13.86 -7.86 2.04
CA THR A 80 -12.40 -7.70 2.09
C THR A 80 -11.73 -8.72 1.18
N TRP A 81 -10.44 -8.53 0.92
CA TRP A 81 -9.68 -9.50 0.13
C TRP A 81 -9.60 -10.86 0.83
N GLY A 82 -9.71 -11.93 0.05
CA GLY A 82 -9.68 -13.33 0.48
C GLY A 82 -10.59 -14.22 -0.36
N ASN A 83 -10.40 -15.53 -0.31
CA ASN A 83 -11.21 -16.50 -1.08
C ASN A 83 -11.26 -16.25 -2.60
N MET A 84 -10.10 -15.97 -3.21
CA MET A 84 -10.04 -15.40 -4.56
C MET A 84 -10.60 -16.33 -5.63
N SER A 85 -11.58 -15.82 -6.36
CA SER A 85 -12.26 -16.44 -7.49
C SER A 85 -12.43 -15.42 -8.61
N TRP A 86 -12.83 -15.84 -9.81
CA TRP A 86 -13.25 -14.92 -10.87
C TRP A 86 -14.76 -14.71 -10.85
N GLY A 87 -15.19 -13.48 -10.56
CA GLY A 87 -16.53 -12.99 -10.87
C GLY A 87 -16.68 -12.73 -12.38
N HIS A 88 -17.90 -12.44 -12.82
CA HIS A 88 -18.21 -12.25 -14.24
C HIS A 88 -19.36 -11.27 -14.44
N ALA A 89 -19.19 -10.33 -15.36
CA ALA A 89 -20.26 -9.51 -15.90
C ALA A 89 -20.15 -9.39 -17.42
N THR A 90 -21.28 -9.13 -18.06
CA THR A 90 -21.38 -8.96 -19.52
C THR A 90 -22.06 -7.66 -19.88
N SER A 91 -21.64 -7.04 -20.97
CA SER A 91 -22.27 -5.84 -21.52
C SER A 91 -22.25 -5.86 -23.05
N ALA A 92 -23.26 -5.26 -23.68
CA ALA A 92 -23.25 -5.01 -25.13
C ALA A 92 -22.53 -3.70 -25.50
N ASP A 93 -22.37 -2.78 -24.54
CA ASP A 93 -21.94 -1.41 -24.80
C ASP A 93 -20.85 -0.89 -23.84
N LEU A 94 -20.32 -1.75 -22.96
CA LEU A 94 -19.34 -1.47 -21.91
C LEU A 94 -19.84 -0.61 -20.75
N LEU A 95 -21.14 -0.28 -20.70
CA LEU A 95 -21.72 0.61 -19.70
C LEU A 95 -22.83 -0.08 -18.91
N HIS A 96 -23.75 -0.73 -19.61
CA HIS A 96 -24.83 -1.48 -18.98
C HIS A 96 -24.37 -2.92 -18.73
N TRP A 97 -23.90 -3.18 -17.51
CA TRP A 97 -23.37 -4.48 -17.12
C TRP A 97 -24.43 -5.34 -16.44
N THR A 98 -24.49 -6.61 -16.84
CA THR A 98 -25.26 -7.64 -16.15
C THR A 98 -24.29 -8.58 -15.45
N GLU A 99 -24.36 -8.66 -14.12
CA GLU A 99 -23.60 -9.64 -13.34
C GLU A 99 -24.09 -11.07 -13.66
N GLN A 100 -23.14 -11.97 -13.83
CA GLN A 100 -23.32 -13.36 -14.18
C GLN A 100 -22.95 -14.25 -12.97
N PRO A 101 -23.30 -15.55 -12.99
CA PRO A 101 -22.80 -16.50 -12.00
C PRO A 101 -21.27 -16.49 -11.90
N LEU A 102 -20.74 -16.87 -10.73
CA LEU A 102 -19.31 -17.00 -10.49
C LEU A 102 -18.66 -17.88 -11.56
N ALA A 103 -17.61 -17.38 -12.23
CA ALA A 103 -17.03 -18.03 -13.39
C ALA A 103 -16.01 -19.11 -13.04
N ILE A 104 -14.97 -18.76 -12.26
CA ILE A 104 -13.91 -19.70 -11.86
C ILE A 104 -13.74 -19.63 -10.35
N ALA A 105 -14.24 -20.64 -9.65
CA ALA A 105 -14.17 -20.72 -8.20
C ALA A 105 -12.81 -21.23 -7.71
N GLN A 106 -12.48 -20.91 -6.45
CA GLN A 106 -11.43 -21.59 -5.69
C GLN A 106 -11.55 -23.12 -5.73
N THR A 107 -10.42 -23.81 -5.56
CA THR A 107 -10.40 -25.27 -5.39
C THR A 107 -10.23 -25.63 -3.91
N PHE A 108 -10.97 -26.65 -3.48
CA PHE A 108 -10.92 -27.23 -2.14
C PHE A 108 -10.52 -28.71 -2.19
N ASN A 109 -9.82 -29.19 -1.15
CA ASN A 109 -9.56 -30.62 -0.98
C ASN A 109 -10.77 -31.36 -0.39
N GLY A 110 -10.65 -32.68 -0.23
CA GLY A 110 -11.71 -33.53 0.32
C GLY A 110 -12.10 -33.25 1.79
N SER A 111 -11.28 -32.48 2.53
CA SER A 111 -11.58 -32.01 3.89
C SER A 111 -12.17 -30.60 3.92
N GLY A 112 -12.44 -29.98 2.76
CA GLY A 112 -13.03 -28.65 2.66
C GLY A 112 -12.06 -27.50 2.89
N GLN A 113 -10.74 -27.74 2.85
CA GLN A 113 -9.73 -26.69 2.94
C GLN A 113 -9.38 -26.18 1.54
N ALA A 114 -9.27 -24.85 1.39
CA ALA A 114 -8.84 -24.25 0.13
C ALA A 114 -7.41 -24.68 -0.21
N THR A 115 -7.21 -25.13 -1.45
CA THR A 115 -5.91 -25.54 -2.01
C THR A 115 -5.45 -24.64 -3.15
N GLU A 116 -6.34 -23.86 -3.74
CA GLU A 116 -6.04 -22.96 -4.86
C GLU A 116 -6.96 -21.73 -4.81
N ASP A 117 -6.34 -20.56 -4.75
CA ASP A 117 -6.94 -19.27 -5.08
C ASP A 117 -6.76 -18.99 -6.58
N ILE A 118 -7.77 -18.39 -7.19
CA ILE A 118 -7.76 -18.03 -8.61
C ILE A 118 -7.39 -16.55 -8.70
N PHE A 119 -6.15 -16.30 -9.11
CA PHE A 119 -5.57 -14.97 -9.28
C PHE A 119 -5.71 -14.47 -10.72
N SER A 120 -5.29 -13.23 -10.95
CA SER A 120 -5.49 -12.49 -12.19
C SER A 120 -4.94 -13.19 -13.43
N GLY A 121 -5.47 -12.77 -14.59
CA GLY A 121 -5.15 -13.35 -15.89
C GLY A 121 -6.05 -12.84 -17.01
N SER A 122 -5.99 -13.51 -18.16
CA SER A 122 -6.62 -13.07 -19.41
C SER A 122 -7.40 -14.18 -20.09
N ILE A 123 -8.25 -13.79 -21.06
CA ILE A 123 -9.00 -14.73 -21.90
C ILE A 123 -8.69 -14.42 -23.36
N VAL A 124 -8.56 -15.48 -24.16
CA VAL A 124 -8.42 -15.42 -25.61
C VAL A 124 -9.53 -16.21 -26.30
N VAL A 125 -9.88 -15.77 -27.50
CA VAL A 125 -10.74 -16.51 -28.42
C VAL A 125 -9.85 -17.44 -29.26
N ASP A 126 -9.86 -18.74 -28.96
CA ASP A 126 -9.07 -19.73 -29.70
C ASP A 126 -9.79 -20.17 -30.98
N SER A 127 -9.92 -19.22 -31.91
CA SER A 127 -10.70 -19.37 -33.16
C SER A 127 -10.27 -20.56 -34.03
N GLN A 128 -9.02 -20.99 -33.92
CA GLN A 128 -8.47 -22.11 -34.68
C GLN A 128 -8.49 -23.44 -33.90
N ASN A 129 -9.04 -23.43 -32.68
CA ASN A 129 -9.06 -24.57 -31.76
C ASN A 129 -7.65 -25.17 -31.57
N THR A 130 -6.64 -24.31 -31.47
CA THR A 130 -5.24 -24.71 -31.26
C THR A 130 -5.04 -25.48 -29.95
N SER A 131 -5.86 -25.16 -28.94
CA SER A 131 -5.90 -25.86 -27.66
C SER A 131 -6.56 -27.25 -27.77
N GLY A 132 -7.42 -27.48 -28.76
CA GLY A 132 -8.23 -28.69 -28.86
C GLY A 132 -9.34 -28.82 -27.80
N PHE A 133 -9.69 -27.74 -27.08
CA PHE A 133 -10.76 -27.77 -26.07
C PHE A 133 -12.17 -27.65 -26.64
N GLY A 134 -12.32 -27.11 -27.85
CA GLY A 134 -13.59 -26.98 -28.55
C GLY A 134 -13.56 -27.69 -29.90
N THR A 135 -14.21 -27.09 -30.89
CA THR A 135 -14.25 -27.58 -32.27
C THR A 135 -14.07 -26.42 -33.24
N ALA A 136 -13.85 -26.70 -34.53
CA ALA A 136 -13.77 -25.64 -35.54
C ALA A 136 -15.09 -24.85 -35.68
N GLN A 137 -16.24 -25.49 -35.41
CA GLN A 137 -17.56 -24.85 -35.50
C GLN A 137 -17.98 -24.15 -34.20
N ASN A 138 -17.39 -24.54 -33.08
CA ASN A 138 -17.59 -23.93 -31.77
C ASN A 138 -16.23 -23.79 -31.07
N PRO A 139 -15.41 -22.79 -31.49
CA PRO A 139 -14.09 -22.57 -30.92
C PRO A 139 -14.20 -22.17 -29.45
N PRO A 140 -13.27 -22.61 -28.59
CA PRO A 140 -13.36 -22.31 -27.17
C PRO A 140 -12.89 -20.88 -26.86
N LEU A 141 -13.44 -20.31 -25.79
CA LEU A 141 -12.74 -19.28 -25.02
C LEU A 141 -11.78 -19.99 -24.06
N VAL A 142 -10.56 -19.49 -23.93
CA VAL A 142 -9.55 -20.05 -23.01
C VAL A 142 -9.09 -18.97 -22.05
N ALA A 143 -9.34 -19.19 -20.77
CA ALA A 143 -8.81 -18.40 -19.67
C ALA A 143 -7.42 -18.92 -19.32
N VAL A 144 -6.47 -18.01 -19.25
CA VAL A 144 -5.12 -18.24 -18.75
C VAL A 144 -5.00 -17.40 -17.49
N TYR A 145 -4.82 -18.06 -16.35
CA TYR A 145 -4.90 -17.42 -15.03
C TYR A 145 -3.81 -17.93 -14.10
N THR A 146 -3.54 -17.17 -13.05
CA THR A 146 -2.59 -17.59 -12.01
C THR A 146 -3.29 -18.49 -11.00
N SER A 147 -2.84 -19.73 -10.84
CA SER A 147 -3.14 -20.53 -9.66
C SER A 147 -2.23 -20.08 -8.52
N ASN A 148 -2.80 -19.46 -7.48
CA ASN A 148 -2.11 -19.19 -6.24
C ASN A 148 -2.39 -20.34 -5.26
N TYR A 149 -1.45 -21.27 -5.17
CA TYR A 149 -1.63 -22.49 -4.38
C TYR A 149 -1.41 -22.21 -2.90
N THR A 150 -2.39 -22.56 -2.07
CA THR A 150 -2.27 -22.39 -0.62
C THR A 150 -1.25 -23.39 -0.05
N GLY A 151 -0.86 -23.22 1.21
CA GLY A 151 -0.01 -24.19 1.92
C GLY A 151 -0.61 -25.61 2.02
N ASN A 152 -1.92 -25.76 1.74
CA ASN A 152 -2.59 -27.07 1.74
C ASN A 152 -2.47 -27.82 0.39
N HIS A 153 -1.90 -27.20 -0.65
CA HIS A 153 -1.77 -27.87 -1.95
C HIS A 153 -0.71 -28.99 -1.89
N PRO A 154 -1.00 -30.21 -2.37
CA PRO A 154 -0.12 -31.36 -2.16
C PRO A 154 1.21 -31.30 -2.94
N LEU A 155 1.26 -30.56 -4.06
CA LEU A 155 2.40 -30.55 -4.98
C LEU A 155 3.09 -29.19 -5.11
N TYR A 156 2.38 -28.11 -4.80
CA TYR A 156 2.83 -26.73 -5.08
C TYR A 156 2.55 -25.79 -3.89
N PRO A 157 2.78 -26.19 -2.64
CA PRO A 157 2.37 -25.40 -1.49
C PRO A 157 3.01 -24.00 -1.51
N GLY A 158 2.18 -22.96 -1.48
CA GLY A 158 2.60 -21.56 -1.48
C GLY A 158 3.16 -21.04 -2.81
N LYS A 159 3.00 -21.77 -3.93
CA LYS A 159 3.55 -21.37 -5.23
C LYS A 159 2.51 -20.68 -6.10
N GLN A 160 2.99 -19.80 -6.99
CA GLN A 160 2.21 -19.23 -8.08
C GLN A 160 2.61 -19.89 -9.42
N ALA A 161 1.63 -20.26 -10.23
CA ALA A 161 1.84 -20.89 -11.53
C ALA A 161 0.68 -20.59 -12.49
N GLN A 162 0.91 -20.74 -13.79
CA GLN A 162 -0.08 -20.41 -14.82
C GLN A 162 -0.91 -21.64 -15.19
N SER A 163 -2.22 -21.47 -15.19
CA SER A 163 -3.22 -22.52 -15.38
C SER A 163 -4.24 -22.11 -16.44
N LEU A 164 -4.96 -23.11 -16.97
CA LEU A 164 -5.99 -22.92 -17.98
C LEU A 164 -7.38 -23.31 -17.46
N ALA A 165 -8.39 -22.57 -17.91
CA ALA A 165 -9.76 -23.05 -17.98
C ALA A 165 -10.32 -22.75 -19.38
N TYR A 166 -11.33 -23.49 -19.81
CA TYR A 166 -11.96 -23.25 -21.10
C TYR A 166 -13.49 -23.23 -21.01
N SER A 167 -14.09 -22.49 -21.92
CA SER A 167 -15.54 -22.40 -22.10
C SER A 167 -15.90 -22.68 -23.56
N THR A 168 -16.95 -23.46 -23.77
CA THR A 168 -17.55 -23.74 -25.09
C THR A 168 -19.01 -23.25 -25.18
N ASP A 169 -19.41 -22.41 -24.23
CA ASP A 169 -20.76 -21.82 -24.10
C ASP A 169 -20.70 -20.29 -24.04
N SER A 170 -19.79 -19.71 -24.81
CA SER A 170 -19.56 -18.25 -24.89
C SER A 170 -19.15 -17.59 -23.57
N GLY A 171 -18.37 -18.28 -22.73
CA GLY A 171 -17.79 -17.73 -21.50
C GLY A 171 -18.69 -17.80 -20.27
N GLN A 172 -19.84 -18.49 -20.36
CA GLN A 172 -20.79 -18.59 -19.25
C GLN A 172 -20.37 -19.60 -18.18
N THR A 173 -19.81 -20.74 -18.58
CA THR A 173 -19.26 -21.74 -17.65
C THR A 173 -17.85 -22.15 -18.03
N TRP A 174 -17.04 -22.48 -17.02
CA TRP A 174 -15.61 -22.76 -17.19
C TRP A 174 -15.25 -24.14 -16.66
N THR A 175 -14.51 -24.89 -17.47
CA THR A 175 -13.88 -26.16 -17.07
C THR A 175 -12.39 -25.94 -16.88
N LYS A 176 -11.88 -26.13 -15.66
CA LYS A 176 -10.44 -26.11 -15.38
C LYS A 176 -9.75 -27.27 -16.11
N TYR A 177 -8.63 -27.00 -16.77
CA TYR A 177 -7.88 -28.02 -17.48
C TYR A 177 -7.23 -29.00 -16.48
N SER A 178 -7.43 -30.30 -16.71
CA SER A 178 -6.92 -31.36 -15.82
C SER A 178 -5.39 -31.45 -15.79
N GLY A 179 -4.70 -30.89 -16.80
CA GLY A 179 -3.24 -30.82 -16.85
C GLY A 179 -2.63 -29.58 -16.19
N ASN A 180 -3.40 -28.83 -15.40
CA ASN A 180 -2.88 -27.65 -14.69
C ASN A 180 -1.88 -28.02 -13.57
N PRO A 181 -0.91 -27.13 -13.27
CA PRO A 181 -0.60 -25.90 -14.01
C PRO A 181 0.14 -26.19 -15.32
N VAL A 182 -0.07 -25.37 -16.36
CA VAL A 182 0.59 -25.51 -17.68
C VAL A 182 1.97 -24.87 -17.75
N LEU A 183 2.27 -23.95 -16.83
CA LEU A 183 3.58 -23.32 -16.72
C LEU A 183 3.87 -22.98 -15.25
N SER A 184 4.95 -23.52 -14.70
CA SER A 184 5.43 -23.19 -13.36
C SER A 184 6.91 -22.89 -13.38
N ARG A 185 7.31 -21.88 -12.60
CA ARG A 185 8.72 -21.55 -12.33
C ARG A 185 9.15 -21.97 -10.91
N ASN A 186 8.25 -22.59 -10.15
CA ASN A 186 8.44 -22.97 -8.75
C ASN A 186 8.76 -21.78 -7.81
N THR A 187 8.28 -20.58 -8.15
CA THR A 187 8.42 -19.34 -7.37
C THR A 187 7.09 -18.97 -6.68
N THR A 188 7.14 -17.99 -5.79
CA THR A 188 6.01 -17.50 -4.99
C THR A 188 5.30 -16.32 -5.64
N ASP A 189 5.88 -15.72 -6.68
CA ASP A 189 5.51 -14.40 -7.18
C ASP A 189 5.37 -14.34 -8.71
N PHE A 190 5.18 -15.50 -9.34
CA PHE A 190 5.02 -15.63 -10.79
C PHE A 190 3.54 -15.58 -11.21
N ARG A 191 3.06 -14.45 -11.74
CA ARG A 191 1.62 -14.22 -11.92
C ARG A 191 1.22 -13.33 -13.10
N ASP A 192 -0.08 -13.14 -13.22
CA ASP A 192 -0.84 -12.23 -14.09
C ASP A 192 -0.61 -12.42 -15.60
N PRO A 193 -0.91 -13.61 -16.15
CA PRO A 193 -0.66 -13.90 -17.56
C PRO A 193 -1.64 -13.15 -18.48
N LYS A 194 -1.12 -12.23 -19.29
CA LYS A 194 -1.80 -11.68 -20.47
C LYS A 194 -1.37 -12.44 -21.71
N VAL A 195 -2.35 -12.98 -22.45
CA VAL A 195 -2.11 -13.76 -23.66
C VAL A 195 -2.73 -13.10 -24.88
N PHE A 196 -2.00 -13.10 -26.00
CA PHE A 196 -2.48 -12.64 -27.30
C PHE A 196 -1.90 -13.49 -28.44
N TRP A 197 -2.55 -13.45 -29.60
CA TRP A 197 -2.03 -14.08 -30.82
C TRP A 197 -1.06 -13.14 -31.53
N TYR A 198 0.20 -13.53 -31.66
CA TYR A 198 1.18 -12.82 -32.46
C TYR A 198 1.13 -13.31 -33.91
N GLN A 199 1.19 -12.37 -34.85
CA GLN A 199 1.38 -12.66 -36.27
C GLN A 199 2.37 -11.65 -36.85
N GLY A 200 3.52 -12.12 -37.32
CA GLY A 200 4.56 -11.26 -37.85
C GLY A 200 5.71 -12.04 -38.48
N ALA A 201 6.86 -11.39 -38.64
CA ALA A 201 8.02 -11.97 -39.30
C ALA A 201 8.58 -13.22 -38.58
N ALA A 202 8.41 -13.30 -37.26
CA ALA A 202 8.83 -14.45 -36.47
C ALA A 202 7.87 -15.66 -36.55
N GLY A 203 6.73 -15.52 -37.24
CA GLY A 203 5.72 -16.56 -37.40
C GLY A 203 4.36 -16.20 -36.78
N SER A 204 3.56 -17.21 -36.46
CA SER A 204 2.26 -17.03 -35.81
C SER A 204 2.09 -18.01 -34.66
N TYR A 205 1.85 -17.48 -33.45
CA TYR A 205 1.78 -18.24 -32.20
C TYR A 205 1.16 -17.38 -31.09
N TRP A 206 0.71 -18.02 -30.01
CA TRP A 206 0.32 -17.35 -28.78
C TRP A 206 1.55 -16.81 -28.07
N VAL A 207 1.47 -15.58 -27.57
CA VAL A 207 2.45 -14.96 -26.68
C VAL A 207 1.80 -14.72 -25.33
N MET A 208 2.48 -15.10 -24.26
CA MET A 208 2.13 -14.76 -22.88
C MET A 208 3.13 -13.74 -22.35
N SER A 209 2.65 -12.66 -21.75
CA SER A 209 3.39 -11.83 -20.80
C SER A 209 2.89 -12.10 -19.38
N ALA A 210 3.80 -12.44 -18.47
CA ALA A 210 3.54 -12.65 -17.05
C ALA A 210 4.69 -12.04 -16.24
N VAL A 211 4.53 -11.83 -14.94
CA VAL A 211 5.54 -11.16 -14.09
C VAL A 211 6.16 -12.11 -13.08
N GLU A 212 7.46 -11.99 -12.82
CA GLU A 212 8.04 -12.30 -11.50
C GLU A 212 8.02 -10.99 -10.71
N ALA A 213 7.02 -10.84 -9.84
CA ALA A 213 6.58 -9.53 -9.36
C ALA A 213 7.65 -8.82 -8.51
N ASN A 214 8.30 -9.55 -7.60
CA ASN A 214 9.37 -9.04 -6.74
C ASN A 214 10.71 -8.86 -7.50
N GLU A 215 10.88 -9.50 -8.65
CA GLU A 215 12.05 -9.30 -9.51
C GLU A 215 11.88 -8.11 -10.47
N HIS A 216 10.71 -7.45 -10.49
CA HIS A 216 10.33 -6.41 -11.44
C HIS A 216 10.63 -6.82 -12.88
N ARG A 217 10.15 -8.01 -13.25
CA ARG A 217 10.50 -8.67 -14.50
C ARG A 217 9.27 -9.17 -15.22
N VAL A 218 9.02 -8.67 -16.43
CA VAL A 218 8.01 -9.22 -17.34
C VAL A 218 8.65 -10.31 -18.19
N LEU A 219 8.14 -11.53 -18.09
CA LEU A 219 8.58 -12.69 -18.83
C LEU A 219 7.69 -12.92 -20.06
N PHE A 220 8.32 -13.19 -21.20
CA PHE A 220 7.62 -13.54 -22.45
C PHE A 220 7.77 -15.03 -22.76
N TYR A 221 6.66 -15.67 -23.11
CA TYR A 221 6.62 -17.07 -23.55
C TYR A 221 5.82 -17.21 -24.84
N LYS A 222 6.16 -18.19 -25.68
CA LYS A 222 5.35 -18.58 -26.85
C LYS A 222 4.71 -19.96 -26.68
N SER A 223 3.56 -20.15 -27.32
CA SER A 223 2.89 -21.44 -27.45
C SER A 223 2.16 -21.58 -28.78
N THR A 224 2.08 -22.81 -29.30
CA THR A 224 1.25 -23.14 -30.46
C THR A 224 -0.08 -23.78 -30.07
N ASP A 225 -0.29 -24.13 -28.81
CA ASP A 225 -1.43 -24.93 -28.32
C ASP A 225 -2.01 -24.44 -26.97
N LEU A 226 -1.53 -23.31 -26.45
CA LEU A 226 -1.81 -22.74 -25.12
C LEU A 226 -1.39 -23.60 -23.91
N LYS A 227 -0.92 -24.83 -24.13
CA LYS A 227 -0.59 -25.81 -23.09
C LYS A 227 0.91 -25.95 -22.88
N SER A 228 1.67 -25.88 -23.97
CA SER A 228 3.11 -26.04 -24.00
C SER A 228 3.75 -24.67 -24.24
N TRP A 229 4.47 -24.16 -23.23
CA TRP A 229 5.06 -22.82 -23.27
C TRP A 229 6.59 -22.88 -23.37
N THR A 230 7.15 -22.15 -24.33
CA THR A 230 8.60 -21.98 -24.51
C THR A 230 8.96 -20.54 -24.14
N TYR A 231 9.92 -20.37 -23.23
CA TYR A 231 10.44 -19.05 -22.87
C TYR A 231 11.05 -18.35 -24.10
N LEU A 232 10.76 -17.06 -24.25
CA LEU A 232 11.28 -16.20 -25.32
C LEU A 232 12.38 -15.30 -24.78
N ASP A 233 12.01 -14.34 -23.94
CA ASP A 233 12.88 -13.31 -23.37
C ASP A 233 12.20 -12.67 -22.15
N ASP A 234 12.85 -11.67 -21.56
CA ASP A 234 12.29 -10.86 -20.48
C ASP A 234 12.57 -9.36 -20.63
N PHE A 235 11.65 -8.55 -20.11
CA PHE A 235 11.85 -7.13 -19.85
C PHE A 235 12.16 -6.96 -18.36
N LYS A 236 13.36 -6.44 -18.08
CA LYS A 236 13.98 -6.34 -16.76
C LYS A 236 13.58 -5.03 -16.06
N PRO A 237 13.95 -4.85 -14.76
CA PRO A 237 13.57 -3.65 -14.01
C PRO A 237 13.90 -2.37 -14.79
N ALA A 238 12.91 -1.49 -14.88
CA ALA A 238 12.99 -0.23 -15.62
C ALA A 238 12.00 0.78 -15.02
N ASN A 239 12.34 2.07 -15.01
CA ASN A 239 11.47 3.13 -14.46
C ASN A 239 11.03 2.82 -13.02
N ALA A 240 9.73 2.78 -12.71
CA ALA A 240 9.26 2.61 -11.33
C ALA A 240 9.39 1.15 -10.87
N THR A 241 10.12 0.94 -9.76
CA THR A 241 10.38 -0.37 -9.13
C THR A 241 10.14 -0.34 -7.62
N GLY A 242 9.46 0.70 -7.11
CA GLY A 242 9.24 0.89 -5.68
C GLY A 242 8.31 -0.12 -5.00
N GLY A 243 7.82 -1.11 -5.74
CA GLY A 243 7.01 -2.24 -5.29
C GLY A 243 6.74 -3.21 -6.43
N GLN A 244 5.93 -4.22 -6.14
CA GLN A 244 5.73 -5.39 -7.00
C GLN A 244 5.17 -4.99 -8.38
N TRP A 245 5.76 -5.52 -9.45
CA TRP A 245 5.18 -5.43 -10.78
C TRP A 245 4.06 -6.45 -10.96
N GLU A 246 2.91 -6.01 -11.44
CA GLU A 246 1.69 -6.79 -11.59
C GLU A 246 1.01 -6.49 -12.94
N CYS A 247 0.09 -7.36 -13.35
CA CYS A 247 -0.82 -7.16 -14.48
C CYS A 247 -0.15 -6.57 -15.75
N PRO A 248 0.83 -7.27 -16.37
CA PRO A 248 1.43 -6.82 -17.62
C PRO A 248 0.44 -6.91 -18.79
N ASP A 249 0.48 -5.95 -19.72
CA ASP A 249 -0.26 -6.03 -20.99
C ASP A 249 0.58 -5.49 -22.16
N LEU A 250 0.78 -6.32 -23.19
CA LEU A 250 1.58 -6.02 -24.37
C LEU A 250 0.70 -5.96 -25.63
N PHE A 251 0.67 -4.81 -26.30
CA PHE A 251 -0.16 -4.61 -27.49
C PHE A 251 0.42 -3.58 -28.47
N PRO A 252 0.11 -3.70 -29.78
CA PRO A 252 0.49 -2.69 -30.76
C PRO A 252 -0.53 -1.54 -30.83
N LEU A 253 -0.05 -0.33 -31.11
CA LEU A 253 -0.85 0.86 -31.39
C LEU A 253 -0.25 1.67 -32.55
N ALA A 254 -1.12 2.19 -33.41
CA ALA A 254 -0.75 3.15 -34.45
C ALA A 254 -0.55 4.54 -33.84
N VAL A 255 0.57 5.19 -34.15
CA VAL A 255 0.84 6.58 -33.73
C VAL A 255 0.02 7.53 -34.61
N ASP A 256 -0.77 8.39 -33.97
CA ASP A 256 -1.73 9.31 -34.59
C ASP A 256 -2.69 8.61 -35.56
N GLY A 257 -3.00 7.33 -35.29
CA GLY A 257 -3.85 6.51 -36.16
C GLY A 257 -3.21 6.10 -37.50
N ASN A 258 -1.91 6.34 -37.71
CA ASN A 258 -1.22 5.93 -38.94
C ASN A 258 -0.76 4.46 -38.85
N PRO A 259 -1.37 3.52 -39.60
CA PRO A 259 -1.02 2.10 -39.52
C PRO A 259 0.41 1.78 -39.99
N ASN A 260 1.02 2.65 -40.80
CA ASN A 260 2.42 2.50 -41.23
C ASN A 260 3.43 2.93 -40.16
N ASN A 261 2.96 3.54 -39.07
CA ASN A 261 3.76 3.91 -37.90
C ASN A 261 3.17 3.26 -36.66
N THR A 262 3.41 1.95 -36.51
CA THR A 262 2.95 1.18 -35.35
C THR A 262 4.08 1.03 -34.35
N LYS A 263 3.77 1.26 -33.06
CA LYS A 263 4.64 0.97 -31.93
C LYS A 263 3.98 -0.09 -31.05
N TRP A 264 4.78 -0.78 -30.25
CA TRP A 264 4.30 -1.66 -29.20
C TRP A 264 4.31 -0.94 -27.87
N VAL A 265 3.29 -1.18 -27.06
CA VAL A 265 3.17 -0.66 -25.70
C VAL A 265 3.17 -1.84 -24.74
N LEU A 266 4.05 -1.77 -23.74
CA LEU A 266 4.03 -2.66 -22.59
C LEU A 266 3.52 -1.85 -21.39
N ALA A 267 2.31 -2.14 -20.94
CA ALA A 267 1.79 -1.64 -19.67
C ALA A 267 2.21 -2.58 -18.54
N VAL A 268 2.58 -2.02 -17.39
CA VAL A 268 2.92 -2.76 -16.16
C VAL A 268 2.35 -2.00 -14.97
N ASN A 269 1.61 -2.70 -14.11
CA ASN A 269 1.05 -2.12 -12.89
C ASN A 269 2.02 -2.32 -11.72
N ILE A 270 1.98 -1.44 -10.72
CA ILE A 270 2.91 -1.46 -9.58
C ILE A 270 2.18 -1.25 -8.25
N ASN A 271 2.55 -2.03 -7.22
CA ASN A 271 2.07 -1.84 -5.86
C ASN A 271 3.08 -2.24 -4.76
N PRO A 272 3.39 -1.35 -3.79
CA PRO A 272 3.17 0.10 -3.83
C PRO A 272 4.16 0.79 -4.78
N GLY A 273 4.15 2.12 -4.87
CA GLY A 273 5.17 2.89 -5.59
C GLY A 273 4.70 3.60 -6.85
N ALA A 274 3.38 3.77 -7.01
CA ALA A 274 2.80 4.64 -8.03
C ALA A 274 3.12 6.12 -7.76
N VAL A 275 2.99 6.97 -8.78
CA VAL A 275 3.27 8.40 -8.70
C VAL A 275 2.43 9.14 -7.65
N ALA A 276 1.16 8.74 -7.49
CA ALA A 276 0.27 9.27 -6.46
C ALA A 276 0.38 8.53 -5.12
N GLY A 277 1.23 7.51 -5.00
CA GLY A 277 1.31 6.63 -3.83
C GLY A 277 0.40 5.40 -3.92
N GLY A 278 0.71 4.38 -3.13
CA GLY A 278 0.07 3.08 -3.21
C GLY A 278 0.21 2.45 -4.60
N SER A 279 -0.88 1.96 -5.14
CA SER A 279 -0.93 1.22 -6.41
C SER A 279 -1.28 2.07 -7.64
N GLY A 280 -0.71 1.75 -8.80
CA GLY A 280 -0.98 2.45 -10.07
C GLY A 280 -0.35 1.75 -11.29
N GLY A 281 -0.39 2.37 -12.46
CA GLY A 281 0.10 1.76 -13.71
C GLY A 281 1.09 2.62 -14.48
N GLN A 282 2.19 2.02 -14.95
CA GLN A 282 3.15 2.65 -15.86
C GLN A 282 3.11 1.97 -17.24
N TYR A 283 3.70 2.61 -18.25
CA TYR A 283 3.83 2.02 -19.58
C TYR A 283 5.16 2.35 -20.26
N PHE A 284 5.50 1.53 -21.25
CA PHE A 284 6.68 1.68 -22.07
C PHE A 284 6.29 1.62 -23.54
N VAL A 285 6.79 2.57 -24.34
CA VAL A 285 6.62 2.58 -25.79
C VAL A 285 7.88 2.02 -26.43
N GLY A 286 7.73 1.14 -27.41
CA GLY A 286 8.87 0.53 -28.09
C GLY A 286 8.48 -0.37 -29.26
N SER A 287 9.19 -1.48 -29.39
CA SER A 287 8.98 -2.48 -30.45
C SER A 287 8.98 -3.90 -29.89
N PHE A 288 8.22 -4.79 -30.53
CA PHE A 288 8.24 -6.22 -30.24
C PHE A 288 8.47 -7.00 -31.54
N ASP A 289 9.55 -7.78 -31.59
CA ASP A 289 9.95 -8.53 -32.79
C ASP A 289 9.35 -9.95 -32.86
N GLY A 290 8.47 -10.29 -31.92
CA GLY A 290 7.91 -11.64 -31.73
C GLY A 290 8.61 -12.43 -30.62
N THR A 291 9.76 -11.96 -30.14
CA THR A 291 10.56 -12.60 -29.07
C THR A 291 10.86 -11.60 -27.94
N ARG A 292 11.41 -10.43 -28.28
CA ARG A 292 11.88 -9.40 -27.33
C ARG A 292 11.06 -8.13 -27.46
N PHE A 293 10.68 -7.55 -26.33
CA PHE A 293 10.24 -6.16 -26.27
C PHE A 293 11.45 -5.26 -26.03
N THR A 294 11.66 -4.26 -26.89
CA THR A 294 12.71 -3.25 -26.74
C THR A 294 12.07 -1.89 -26.54
N SER A 295 12.22 -1.34 -25.33
CA SER A 295 11.69 -0.03 -24.96
C SER A 295 12.49 1.11 -25.61
N GLU A 296 11.78 2.16 -26.01
CA GLU A 296 12.30 3.44 -26.48
C GLU A 296 12.01 4.59 -25.49
N SER A 297 11.20 4.33 -24.45
CA SER A 297 10.77 5.33 -23.45
C SER A 297 11.19 4.99 -22.02
N THR A 298 12.17 4.10 -21.85
CA THR A 298 12.78 3.83 -20.54
C THR A 298 13.75 4.95 -20.20
N ASP A 299 13.65 5.45 -18.97
CA ASP A 299 14.57 6.45 -18.46
C ASP A 299 15.98 5.87 -18.31
N PRO A 300 17.04 6.63 -18.65
CA PRO A 300 18.40 6.16 -18.47
C PRO A 300 18.66 5.76 -17.02
N LEU A 301 19.08 4.51 -16.82
CA LEU A 301 19.62 4.03 -15.55
C LEU A 301 20.89 4.82 -15.21
N GLY A 302 21.08 5.12 -13.94
CA GLY A 302 22.30 5.82 -13.48
C GLY A 302 22.33 7.32 -13.75
N VAL A 303 21.21 7.93 -14.17
CA VAL A 303 21.08 9.38 -14.34
C VAL A 303 20.15 9.93 -13.28
N ALA A 304 20.69 10.82 -12.45
CA ALA A 304 19.93 11.57 -11.46
C ALA A 304 18.84 12.46 -12.09
N PRO A 305 17.74 12.74 -11.38
CA PRO A 305 16.76 13.72 -11.84
C PRO A 305 17.41 15.11 -11.99
N PRO A 306 16.90 15.98 -12.89
CA PRO A 306 17.40 17.35 -13.01
C PRO A 306 17.35 18.08 -11.68
N GLY A 307 18.44 18.70 -11.23
CA GLY A 307 18.46 19.38 -9.94
C GLY A 307 19.86 19.73 -9.44
N THR A 308 19.94 20.08 -8.16
CA THR A 308 21.19 20.36 -7.45
C THR A 308 21.57 19.17 -6.59
N LEU A 309 22.72 18.55 -6.87
CA LEU A 309 23.27 17.47 -6.05
C LEU A 309 23.62 17.99 -4.65
N LEU A 310 23.04 17.38 -3.63
CA LEU A 310 23.34 17.60 -2.22
C LEU A 310 24.42 16.64 -1.74
N ALA A 311 24.33 15.36 -2.10
CA ALA A 311 25.33 14.33 -1.80
C ALA A 311 25.17 13.10 -2.70
N GLY A 312 26.25 12.64 -3.34
CA GLY A 312 26.25 11.41 -4.15
C GLY A 312 27.42 10.47 -3.83
N PHE A 313 28.13 10.68 -2.72
CA PHE A 313 29.16 9.78 -2.15
C PHE A 313 30.30 9.29 -3.08
N ASN A 314 30.47 9.91 -4.24
CA ASN A 314 31.44 9.55 -5.27
C ASN A 314 32.89 10.01 -4.98
N GLY A 315 33.10 10.83 -3.94
CA GLY A 315 34.40 11.44 -3.62
C GLY A 315 35.36 10.57 -2.81
N GLY A 316 35.00 9.32 -2.48
CA GLY A 316 35.84 8.39 -1.71
C GLY A 316 36.02 8.74 -0.23
N SER A 317 35.28 9.72 0.30
CA SER A 317 35.25 10.06 1.72
C SER A 317 33.90 10.68 2.12
N TYR A 318 33.56 10.62 3.41
CA TYR A 318 32.39 11.29 3.98
C TYR A 318 32.65 12.79 4.27
N SER A 319 33.35 13.49 3.36
CA SER A 319 33.66 14.91 3.55
C SER A 319 32.39 15.74 3.70
N GLY A 320 32.32 16.59 4.72
CA GLY A 320 31.12 17.38 5.04
C GLY A 320 30.04 16.61 5.80
N TRP A 321 30.28 15.36 6.18
CA TRP A 321 29.40 14.56 7.03
C TRP A 321 30.05 14.27 8.39
N THR A 322 29.22 14.19 9.42
CA THR A 322 29.61 13.84 10.79
C THR A 322 29.19 12.40 11.07
N VAL A 323 30.15 11.56 11.44
CA VAL A 323 29.92 10.17 11.85
C VAL A 323 29.64 10.13 13.34
N GLY A 324 28.49 9.61 13.73
CA GLY A 324 28.08 9.39 15.12
C GLY A 324 27.87 7.90 15.39
N ASN A 325 28.96 7.14 15.54
CA ASN A 325 28.91 5.72 15.90
C ASN A 325 28.56 5.52 17.37
N ASP A 326 27.98 4.35 17.69
CA ASP A 326 27.81 3.91 19.08
C ASP A 326 29.18 3.94 19.81
N PRO A 327 29.34 4.65 20.95
CA PRO A 327 30.57 4.65 21.72
C PRO A 327 31.06 3.26 22.15
N ALA A 328 30.13 2.30 22.33
CA ALA A 328 30.46 0.91 22.65
C ALA A 328 31.00 0.13 21.44
N ASN A 329 30.78 0.63 20.22
CA ASN A 329 31.30 0.08 18.98
C ASN A 329 31.83 1.20 18.05
N PRO A 330 33.04 1.72 18.32
CA PRO A 330 33.57 2.89 17.59
C PRO A 330 33.78 2.63 16.09
N GLY A 331 33.80 1.37 15.64
CA GLY A 331 33.88 1.02 14.21
C GLY A 331 32.60 1.36 13.44
N GLY A 332 31.43 1.21 14.09
CA GLY A 332 30.10 1.53 13.54
C GLY A 332 29.76 0.92 12.18
N PRO A 333 28.60 1.31 11.61
CA PRO A 333 28.08 0.72 10.36
C PRO A 333 28.65 1.36 9.08
N TRP A 334 29.34 2.50 9.17
CA TRP A 334 29.62 3.35 8.00
C TRP A 334 30.98 3.11 7.33
N GLY A 335 31.89 2.37 7.96
CA GLY A 335 33.28 2.28 7.51
C GLY A 335 34.02 3.64 7.55
N SER A 336 35.23 3.70 6.96
CA SER A 336 36.02 4.95 6.90
C SER A 336 35.74 5.81 5.66
N SER A 337 34.99 5.28 4.68
CA SER A 337 34.62 5.93 3.43
C SER A 337 33.35 5.28 2.87
N PRO A 338 32.64 5.94 1.93
CA PRO A 338 31.58 5.30 1.16
C PRO A 338 32.01 3.95 0.58
N ALA A 339 31.11 2.96 0.59
CA ALA A 339 31.35 1.66 -0.02
C ALA A 339 31.33 1.79 -1.54
N SER A 340 32.02 0.90 -2.27
CA SER A 340 31.98 0.86 -3.75
C SER A 340 30.92 -0.10 -4.30
N GLY A 341 29.99 -0.55 -3.45
CA GLY A 341 28.95 -1.52 -3.77
C GLY A 341 28.76 -2.52 -2.63
N THR A 342 28.68 -3.81 -2.99
CA THR A 342 28.41 -4.93 -2.08
C THR A 342 29.55 -5.18 -1.09
N LEU A 343 29.23 -5.30 0.20
CA LEU A 343 30.17 -5.64 1.26
C LEU A 343 30.24 -7.16 1.50
N PRO A 344 31.32 -7.69 2.12
CA PRO A 344 31.43 -9.11 2.43
C PRO A 344 30.27 -9.61 3.31
N GLY A 345 29.61 -10.70 2.88
CA GLY A 345 28.47 -11.29 3.59
C GLY A 345 27.12 -10.65 3.26
N GLN A 346 27.11 -9.58 2.47
CA GLN A 346 25.89 -8.90 1.99
C GLN A 346 25.35 -9.56 0.72
N GLN A 347 24.05 -9.42 0.48
CA GLN A 347 23.47 -9.73 -0.82
C GLN A 347 23.91 -8.70 -1.88
N THR A 348 23.72 -8.99 -3.17
CA THR A 348 24.21 -8.12 -4.25
C THR A 348 23.49 -6.77 -4.24
N VAL A 349 24.25 -5.70 -3.99
CA VAL A 349 23.78 -4.31 -4.04
C VAL A 349 23.65 -3.83 -5.48
N THR A 350 22.52 -3.22 -5.80
CA THR A 350 22.23 -2.66 -7.14
C THR A 350 21.47 -1.33 -7.03
N GLY A 351 21.41 -0.55 -8.12
CA GLY A 351 20.63 0.70 -8.17
C GLY A 351 21.39 1.97 -7.77
N SER A 352 22.56 1.86 -7.11
CA SER A 352 23.42 3.01 -6.79
C SER A 352 24.00 3.70 -8.03
N ILE A 353 24.40 4.97 -7.90
CA ILE A 353 24.90 5.80 -9.00
C ILE A 353 26.34 6.23 -8.72
N GLY A 354 27.22 5.93 -9.67
CA GLY A 354 28.62 6.33 -9.59
C GLY A 354 29.50 5.30 -8.85
N ALA A 355 30.51 5.81 -8.17
CA ALA A 355 31.61 5.04 -7.59
C ALA A 355 31.45 4.71 -6.10
N GLY A 356 30.49 5.31 -5.38
CA GLY A 356 30.25 4.93 -4.00
C GLY A 356 28.88 5.31 -3.44
N LEU A 357 28.49 4.62 -2.36
CA LEU A 357 27.22 4.79 -1.64
C LEU A 357 27.43 4.74 -0.12
N VAL A 358 26.44 5.22 0.64
CA VAL A 358 26.32 4.89 2.06
C VAL A 358 25.83 3.47 2.18
N ASN A 359 26.57 2.63 2.89
CA ASN A 359 26.22 1.23 3.14
C ASN A 359 26.45 0.91 4.62
N GLY A 360 25.36 0.76 5.37
CA GLY A 360 25.38 0.47 6.81
C GLY A 360 25.82 -0.95 7.17
N PHE A 361 25.99 -1.86 6.20
CA PHE A 361 26.30 -3.27 6.47
C PHE A 361 27.78 -3.51 6.88
N THR A 362 28.55 -2.47 7.19
CA THR A 362 29.95 -2.65 7.63
C THR A 362 29.99 -3.38 8.97
N GLY A 363 30.44 -4.64 8.97
CA GLY A 363 30.42 -5.49 10.17
C GLY A 363 29.11 -6.27 10.34
N GLY A 364 28.27 -6.34 9.32
CA GLY A 364 26.95 -7.00 9.33
C GLY A 364 25.85 -6.07 9.83
N ASP A 365 24.72 -6.64 10.24
CA ASP A 365 23.55 -5.88 10.73
C ASP A 365 23.68 -5.39 12.19
N ALA A 366 24.71 -5.81 12.94
CA ALA A 366 24.81 -5.50 14.37
C ALA A 366 25.32 -4.08 14.73
N PRO A 367 26.25 -3.48 13.97
CA PRO A 367 26.74 -2.13 14.27
C PRO A 367 25.67 -1.05 14.08
N THR A 368 25.64 -0.06 14.98
CA THR A 368 24.69 1.05 14.92
C THR A 368 25.41 2.41 14.92
N GLY A 369 24.77 3.42 14.33
CA GLY A 369 25.31 4.77 14.25
C GLY A 369 24.47 5.70 13.40
N THR A 370 24.98 6.92 13.24
CA THR A 370 24.38 7.97 12.41
C THR A 370 25.42 8.62 11.49
N LEU A 371 24.97 9.07 10.33
CA LEU A 371 25.70 9.98 9.43
C LEU A 371 24.86 11.24 9.27
N GLU A 372 25.41 12.40 9.60
CA GLU A 372 24.70 13.68 9.47
C GLU A 372 25.44 14.65 8.55
N SER A 373 24.74 15.20 7.56
CA SER A 373 25.31 16.13 6.58
C SER A 373 25.59 17.50 7.20
N ALA A 374 26.43 18.29 6.53
CA ALA A 374 26.44 19.74 6.72
C ALA A 374 25.04 20.35 6.44
N PRO A 375 24.69 21.46 7.11
CA PRO A 375 23.41 22.12 6.89
C PRO A 375 23.33 22.74 5.49
N PHE A 376 22.13 22.72 4.90
CA PHE A 376 21.82 23.34 3.62
C PHE A 376 20.46 24.08 3.67
N THR A 377 20.26 25.02 2.75
CA THR A 377 18.98 25.72 2.60
C THR A 377 18.06 24.96 1.65
N VAL A 378 16.82 24.70 2.05
CA VAL A 378 15.80 24.15 1.15
C VAL A 378 15.40 25.23 0.14
N THR A 379 15.62 24.96 -1.15
CA THR A 379 15.35 25.92 -2.25
C THR A 379 14.45 25.38 -3.35
N LYS A 380 14.19 24.07 -3.33
CA LYS A 380 13.46 23.32 -4.34
C LYS A 380 12.25 22.64 -3.73
N ASP A 381 11.30 22.20 -4.56
CA ASP A 381 10.07 21.56 -4.08
C ASP A 381 10.27 20.14 -3.58
N TYR A 382 11.28 19.43 -4.11
CA TYR A 382 11.55 18.04 -3.77
C TYR A 382 13.01 17.79 -3.41
N ILE A 383 13.24 16.79 -2.57
CA ILE A 383 14.53 16.10 -2.43
C ILE A 383 14.32 14.68 -2.90
N ASN A 384 14.99 14.32 -4.01
CA ASN A 384 15.07 12.96 -4.53
C ASN A 384 16.30 12.27 -3.96
N PHE A 385 16.23 10.99 -3.68
CA PHE A 385 17.37 10.20 -3.23
C PHE A 385 17.13 8.71 -3.46
N LEU A 386 18.21 7.94 -3.49
CA LEU A 386 18.20 6.50 -3.56
C LEU A 386 18.27 5.92 -2.16
N VAL A 387 17.45 4.91 -1.87
CA VAL A 387 17.45 4.22 -0.57
C VAL A 387 17.16 2.73 -0.73
N GLY A 388 17.88 1.91 0.03
CA GLY A 388 17.69 0.47 0.17
C GLY A 388 17.99 0.03 1.61
N GLY A 389 18.21 -1.25 1.84
CA GLY A 389 18.40 -1.85 3.15
C GLY A 389 17.08 -2.16 3.87
N GLY A 390 17.11 -2.19 5.20
CA GLY A 390 16.01 -2.58 6.07
C GLY A 390 14.83 -1.64 6.09
N ASN A 391 13.66 -2.22 6.36
CA ASN A 391 12.38 -1.55 6.53
C ASN A 391 12.04 -1.41 8.03
N HIS A 392 12.82 -0.59 8.73
CA HIS A 392 12.60 -0.26 10.13
C HIS A 392 12.28 1.23 10.23
N PRO A 393 11.01 1.63 10.06
CA PRO A 393 10.62 3.03 10.05
C PRO A 393 10.74 3.66 11.43
N ARG A 394 11.02 4.96 11.46
CA ARG A 394 11.02 5.77 12.67
C ARG A 394 9.63 5.82 13.30
N GLN A 395 9.53 5.54 14.60
CA GLN A 395 8.28 5.74 15.34
C GLN A 395 8.28 7.07 16.10
N ALA A 396 7.09 7.68 16.20
CA ALA A 396 6.92 8.91 16.97
C ALA A 396 7.17 8.66 18.47
N GLY A 397 7.87 9.59 19.12
CA GLY A 397 8.20 9.49 20.55
C GLY A 397 9.40 8.62 20.88
N GLU A 398 10.11 8.09 19.87
CA GLU A 398 11.40 7.39 20.05
C GLU A 398 12.60 8.34 19.94
N GLN A 399 13.72 7.91 20.52
CA GLN A 399 15.02 8.60 20.48
C GLN A 399 16.15 7.67 20.01
N PRO A 400 17.25 8.17 19.40
CA PRO A 400 18.29 7.31 18.83
C PRO A 400 19.06 6.43 19.83
N GLY A 401 19.12 6.79 21.11
CA GLY A 401 19.90 6.05 22.11
C GLY A 401 19.19 5.94 23.45
N ASN A 402 19.89 5.44 24.47
CA ASN A 402 19.36 5.32 25.82
C ASN A 402 19.57 6.59 26.67
N THR A 403 19.55 7.79 26.08
CA THR A 403 19.68 9.03 26.85
C THR A 403 18.58 9.11 27.92
N PRO A 404 18.93 9.26 29.22
CA PRO A 404 17.93 9.36 30.27
C PRO A 404 17.03 10.59 30.12
N PRO A 405 15.72 10.49 30.44
CA PRO A 405 14.86 11.67 30.46
C PRO A 405 15.35 12.70 31.50
N PRO A 406 15.00 13.99 31.34
CA PRO A 406 15.30 15.00 32.36
C PRO A 406 14.63 14.67 33.70
N GLY A 407 15.42 14.63 34.77
CA GLY A 407 14.96 14.29 36.12
C GLY A 407 16.14 14.01 37.04
N TYR A 408 15.87 13.43 38.20
CA TYR A 408 16.92 12.93 39.09
C TYR A 408 16.88 11.41 39.14
N LEU A 409 18.06 10.79 39.21
CA LEU A 409 18.20 9.35 39.32
C LEU A 409 17.69 8.87 40.67
N LEU A 410 16.81 7.88 40.65
CA LEU A 410 16.48 7.11 41.83
C LEU A 410 17.60 6.09 42.06
N PHE A 411 18.03 5.99 43.32
CA PHE A 411 19.07 5.03 43.75
C PHE A 411 20.37 5.16 42.95
N ASP A 412 20.75 6.40 42.58
CA ASP A 412 21.93 6.73 41.78
C ASP A 412 22.07 5.90 40.49
N GLY A 413 20.94 5.49 39.89
CA GLY A 413 20.95 4.64 38.68
C GLY A 413 21.57 3.26 38.91
N PHE A 414 21.69 2.82 40.17
CA PHE A 414 22.42 1.63 40.63
C PHE A 414 23.96 1.72 40.58
N ASP A 415 24.53 2.89 40.25
CA ASP A 415 25.99 3.09 40.15
C ASP A 415 26.68 3.47 41.48
N TYR A 416 25.99 3.38 42.61
CA TYR A 416 26.58 3.64 43.93
C TYR A 416 27.65 2.59 44.33
N PRO A 417 28.54 2.93 45.28
CA PRO A 417 29.52 1.97 45.81
C PRO A 417 28.87 0.95 46.77
N GLY A 418 29.30 -0.31 46.70
CA GLY A 418 28.84 -1.39 47.60
C GLY A 418 27.78 -2.31 46.99
N THR A 419 27.05 -3.02 47.85
CA THR A 419 26.01 -4.01 47.49
C THR A 419 24.60 -3.43 47.64
N LEU A 420 23.60 -4.06 47.00
CA LEU A 420 22.18 -3.68 47.17
C LEU A 420 21.76 -3.54 48.65
N SER A 421 22.13 -4.50 49.51
CA SER A 421 21.77 -4.47 50.93
C SER A 421 22.45 -3.33 51.70
N ALA A 422 23.68 -2.95 51.33
CA ALA A 422 24.35 -1.79 51.93
C ALA A 422 23.62 -0.48 51.60
N ALA A 423 22.96 -0.41 50.44
CA ALA A 423 22.08 0.69 50.05
C ALA A 423 20.62 0.53 50.54
N GLY A 424 20.35 -0.44 51.42
CA GLY A 424 19.04 -0.62 52.07
C GLY A 424 18.01 -1.42 51.27
N TRP A 425 18.39 -2.04 50.16
CA TRP A 425 17.51 -2.94 49.41
C TRP A 425 17.31 -4.28 50.13
N GLN A 426 16.11 -4.84 50.01
CA GLN A 426 15.72 -6.12 50.59
C GLN A 426 15.60 -7.16 49.49
N LEU A 427 16.31 -8.28 49.65
CA LEU A 427 16.33 -9.37 48.68
C LEU A 427 15.72 -10.62 49.33
N THR A 428 14.97 -11.39 48.56
CA THR A 428 14.40 -12.69 48.97
C THR A 428 14.66 -13.75 47.92
N GLY A 429 14.50 -15.02 48.29
CA GLY A 429 14.68 -16.15 47.37
C GLY A 429 16.15 -16.38 47.04
N ASP A 430 16.43 -16.57 45.76
CA ASP A 430 17.76 -16.91 45.22
C ASP A 430 18.69 -15.71 45.03
N PHE A 431 18.22 -14.48 45.26
CA PHE A 431 18.98 -13.27 44.94
C PHE A 431 20.02 -12.90 46.01
N GLU A 432 21.27 -12.71 45.56
CA GLU A 432 22.42 -12.42 46.39
C GLU A 432 22.86 -10.95 46.26
N ALA A 433 23.02 -10.27 47.40
CA ALA A 433 23.43 -8.86 47.42
C ALA A 433 24.84 -8.63 46.85
N THR A 434 25.71 -9.63 46.86
CA THR A 434 27.07 -9.56 46.28
C THR A 434 27.08 -9.62 44.75
N ARG A 435 25.98 -10.08 44.13
CA ARG A 435 25.83 -10.19 42.67
C ARG A 435 25.02 -9.06 42.05
N ASN A 436 24.46 -8.16 42.88
CA ASN A 436 23.74 -6.98 42.44
C ASN A 436 24.18 -5.70 43.18
N PRO A 437 24.22 -4.53 42.51
CA PRO A 437 23.99 -4.33 41.07
C PRO A 437 25.04 -5.02 40.19
N SER A 438 24.61 -5.71 39.13
CA SER A 438 25.46 -6.43 38.18
C SER A 438 26.11 -5.48 37.18
N THR A 439 27.26 -5.90 36.66
CA THR A 439 27.95 -5.27 35.51
C THR A 439 27.85 -6.11 34.23
N ALA A 440 27.20 -7.27 34.27
CA ALA A 440 27.02 -8.19 33.16
C ALA A 440 25.53 -8.47 32.82
N GLY A 441 25.29 -8.87 31.56
CA GLY A 441 23.96 -9.07 30.94
C GLY A 441 23.15 -7.78 30.71
N GLY A 442 22.21 -7.73 29.76
CA GLY A 442 21.45 -6.50 29.49
C GLY A 442 22.19 -5.54 28.55
N GLU A 443 21.94 -5.69 27.25
CA GLU A 443 22.47 -4.81 26.22
C GLU A 443 21.90 -3.39 26.38
N TYR A 444 22.69 -2.37 26.08
CA TYR A 444 22.37 -0.94 26.25
C TYR A 444 22.15 -0.47 27.71
N ALA A 445 22.65 -1.23 28.69
CA ALA A 445 22.77 -0.75 30.05
C ALA A 445 23.60 0.53 30.14
N ILE A 446 23.27 1.40 31.10
CA ILE A 446 24.02 2.59 31.44
C ILE A 446 24.66 2.33 32.81
N GLY A 447 25.85 1.75 32.82
CA GLY A 447 26.54 1.41 34.06
C GLY A 447 26.06 0.10 34.68
N LYS A 448 25.90 0.08 36.00
CA LYS A 448 25.41 -1.09 36.75
C LYS A 448 23.88 -1.18 36.69
N ARG A 449 23.36 -2.41 36.80
CA ARG A 449 21.91 -2.68 36.76
C ARG A 449 21.50 -3.76 37.74
N ILE A 450 20.20 -3.86 38.03
CA ILE A 450 19.67 -5.07 38.65
C ILE A 450 19.44 -6.11 37.55
N ASN A 451 20.05 -7.28 37.69
CA ASN A 451 19.91 -8.39 36.76
C ASN A 451 19.50 -9.64 37.56
N THR A 452 18.31 -10.18 37.30
CA THR A 452 17.83 -11.37 38.03
C THR A 452 18.39 -12.68 37.48
N PHE A 453 18.90 -12.71 36.23
CA PHE A 453 19.59 -13.86 35.67
C PHE A 453 20.91 -14.11 36.41
N GLU A 454 21.75 -13.09 36.51
CA GLU A 454 23.05 -13.20 37.20
C GLU A 454 22.94 -12.90 38.70
N GLY A 455 21.77 -12.45 39.16
CA GLY A 455 21.53 -12.05 40.54
C GLY A 455 21.52 -13.19 41.55
N GLY A 456 21.42 -14.43 41.07
CA GLY A 456 21.43 -15.66 41.87
C GLY A 456 22.05 -16.84 41.12
N PRO A 457 22.26 -17.99 41.78
CA PRO A 457 23.04 -19.10 41.24
C PRO A 457 22.37 -19.88 40.08
N ASN A 458 21.06 -19.70 39.86
CA ASN A 458 20.24 -20.56 39.01
C ASN A 458 19.88 -19.96 37.63
N ALA A 459 20.51 -18.84 37.23
CA ALA A 459 20.29 -18.20 35.93
C ALA A 459 18.81 -17.86 35.67
N ASP A 460 18.27 -18.28 34.53
CA ASP A 460 16.85 -18.20 34.11
C ASP A 460 15.85 -18.89 35.07
N ASN A 461 16.33 -19.58 36.11
CA ASN A 461 15.49 -20.23 37.10
C ASN A 461 15.65 -19.63 38.50
N ASN A 462 16.35 -18.50 38.63
CA ASN A 462 16.37 -17.75 39.89
C ASN A 462 14.95 -17.25 40.21
N VAL A 463 14.51 -17.41 41.45
CA VAL A 463 13.24 -16.85 41.91
C VAL A 463 13.40 -16.05 43.19
N GLY A 464 12.59 -15.00 43.37
CA GLY A 464 12.64 -14.10 44.52
C GLY A 464 12.10 -12.71 44.24
N THR A 465 12.42 -11.78 45.13
CA THR A 465 12.12 -10.35 44.94
C THR A 465 13.28 -9.47 45.36
N ILE A 466 13.41 -8.31 44.72
CA ILE A 466 14.38 -7.26 45.07
C ILE A 466 13.59 -5.96 45.29
N THR A 467 13.50 -5.50 46.54
CA THR A 467 12.66 -4.38 46.97
C THR A 467 13.50 -3.20 47.47
N SER A 468 13.22 -2.00 46.98
CA SER A 468 13.96 -0.79 47.33
C SER A 468 13.66 -0.25 48.73
N PRO A 469 14.52 0.64 49.26
CA PRO A 469 14.12 1.60 50.28
C PRO A 469 12.94 2.49 49.83
N GLU A 470 12.35 3.19 50.79
CA GLU A 470 11.29 4.17 50.53
C GLU A 470 11.83 5.43 49.86
N PHE A 471 11.05 5.99 48.95
CA PHE A 471 11.32 7.29 48.31
C PHE A 471 10.02 8.07 48.09
N TYR A 472 10.13 9.39 47.92
CA TYR A 472 8.99 10.26 47.64
C TYR A 472 8.76 10.41 46.14
N LEU A 473 7.49 10.36 45.73
CA LEU A 473 7.05 10.69 44.37
C LEU A 473 6.92 12.21 44.22
N THR A 474 8.03 12.88 43.95
CA THR A 474 8.10 14.35 43.82
C THR A 474 7.95 14.86 42.39
N ASN A 475 7.60 13.98 41.45
CA ASN A 475 7.40 14.32 40.04
C ASN A 475 6.33 13.43 39.39
N THR A 476 6.05 13.67 38.12
CA THR A 476 4.91 13.06 37.42
C THR A 476 5.24 11.78 36.65
N ASN A 477 6.51 11.51 36.35
CA ASN A 477 6.91 10.35 35.55
C ASN A 477 8.06 9.57 36.21
N ILE A 478 7.97 8.24 36.16
CA ILE A 478 9.11 7.35 36.42
C ILE A 478 9.51 6.69 35.10
N GLY A 479 10.68 7.07 34.60
CA GLY A 479 11.35 6.42 33.49
C GLY A 479 12.31 5.35 33.98
N PHE A 480 12.43 4.21 33.31
CA PHE A 480 13.47 3.22 33.61
C PHE A 480 13.76 2.31 32.42
N LEU A 481 14.97 1.78 32.34
CA LEU A 481 15.37 0.79 31.35
C LEU A 481 14.93 -0.60 31.81
N LEU A 482 14.32 -1.36 30.89
CA LEU A 482 13.85 -2.71 31.15
C LEU A 482 14.13 -3.65 29.97
N GLY A 483 14.71 -4.80 30.29
CA GLY A 483 14.90 -5.95 29.41
C GLY A 483 14.49 -7.24 30.12
N GLY A 484 14.66 -8.38 29.46
CA GLY A 484 14.31 -9.70 29.95
C GLY A 484 12.94 -10.19 29.47
N GLY A 485 12.40 -11.20 30.15
CA GLY A 485 11.21 -11.94 29.73
C GLY A 485 9.90 -11.16 29.84
N ASN A 486 8.93 -11.59 29.03
CA ASN A 486 7.58 -11.04 28.98
C ASN A 486 6.59 -12.05 29.58
N ARG A 487 6.31 -11.93 30.88
CA ARG A 487 5.27 -12.73 31.57
C ARG A 487 4.17 -11.81 32.09
N THR A 488 2.95 -12.02 31.62
CA THR A 488 1.79 -11.17 31.94
C THR A 488 0.94 -11.71 33.10
N ASP A 489 1.31 -12.85 33.68
CA ASP A 489 0.65 -13.46 34.83
C ASP A 489 1.10 -12.86 36.18
N GLY A 490 1.96 -11.84 36.14
CA GLY A 490 2.53 -11.19 37.31
C GLY A 490 3.70 -11.95 37.94
N SER A 491 4.13 -13.07 37.36
CA SER A 491 5.27 -13.85 37.86
C SER A 491 6.60 -13.14 37.64
N LEU A 492 6.72 -12.28 36.62
CA LEU A 492 7.97 -11.61 36.24
C LEU A 492 7.70 -10.15 35.90
N GLN A 493 7.92 -9.21 36.82
CA GLN A 493 7.62 -7.80 36.60
C GLN A 493 8.34 -6.85 37.57
N VAL A 494 8.56 -5.62 37.13
CA VAL A 494 8.89 -4.48 37.98
C VAL A 494 7.58 -3.85 38.46
N GLU A 495 7.49 -3.51 39.74
CA GLU A 495 6.30 -2.92 40.36
C GLU A 495 6.65 -1.62 41.11
N LEU A 496 5.74 -0.65 41.03
CA LEU A 496 5.69 0.50 41.93
C LEU A 496 4.68 0.21 43.04
N LEU A 497 5.13 0.25 44.28
CA LEU A 497 4.29 0.05 45.46
C LEU A 497 4.00 1.40 46.13
N VAL A 498 2.74 1.72 46.37
CA VAL A 498 2.30 2.88 47.19
C VAL A 498 1.42 2.34 48.31
N GLY A 499 1.75 2.67 49.57
CA GLY A 499 1.09 2.07 50.73
C GLY A 499 1.25 0.54 50.81
N GLY A 500 2.31 -0.01 50.20
CA GLY A 500 2.56 -1.45 50.13
C GLY A 500 1.78 -2.20 49.03
N VAL A 501 0.95 -1.50 48.25
CA VAL A 501 0.12 -2.09 47.18
C VAL A 501 0.74 -1.77 45.81
N PRO A 502 0.87 -2.74 44.89
CA PRO A 502 1.28 -2.47 43.52
C PRO A 502 0.28 -1.55 42.81
N VAL A 503 0.73 -0.37 42.39
CA VAL A 503 -0.06 0.63 41.66
C VAL A 503 0.34 0.76 40.19
N ARG A 504 1.53 0.26 39.84
CA ARG A 504 2.02 0.08 38.47
C ARG A 504 2.81 -1.21 38.40
N SER A 505 2.77 -1.89 37.26
CA SER A 505 3.69 -2.98 36.95
C SER A 505 4.06 -3.02 35.48
N THR A 506 5.22 -3.56 35.15
CA THR A 506 5.70 -3.73 33.77
C THR A 506 6.68 -4.91 33.70
N THR A 507 6.56 -5.71 32.66
CA THR A 507 7.46 -6.84 32.35
C THR A 507 8.29 -6.55 31.10
N GLY A 508 9.28 -7.40 30.82
CA GLY A 508 10.17 -7.27 29.67
C GLY A 508 9.51 -7.63 28.33
N SER A 509 10.33 -7.88 27.31
CA SER A 509 9.88 -8.12 25.93
C SER A 509 10.44 -9.40 25.30
N ASN A 510 10.97 -10.32 26.12
CA ASN A 510 11.81 -11.44 25.69
C ASN A 510 13.02 -10.96 24.90
N SER A 511 13.72 -9.96 25.42
CA SER A 511 14.90 -9.37 24.79
C SER A 511 15.99 -9.10 25.81
N GLY A 512 17.25 -9.31 25.43
CA GLY A 512 18.41 -8.87 26.22
C GLY A 512 18.62 -7.36 26.16
N ASP A 513 18.01 -6.68 25.19
CA ASP A 513 18.10 -5.24 25.01
C ASP A 513 17.25 -4.51 26.06
N LEU A 514 17.90 -3.62 26.81
CA LEU A 514 17.25 -2.68 27.69
C LEU A 514 16.68 -1.51 26.89
N ASN A 515 15.38 -1.25 27.07
CA ASN A 515 14.72 -0.10 26.47
C ASN A 515 13.88 0.66 27.50
N TRP A 516 13.68 1.96 27.29
CA TRP A 516 12.96 2.83 28.21
C TRP A 516 11.48 2.44 28.31
N LYS A 517 11.03 2.32 29.55
CA LYS A 517 9.64 2.25 29.98
C LYS A 517 9.32 3.49 30.77
N ASN A 518 8.05 3.87 30.78
CA ASN A 518 7.57 5.02 31.51
C ASN A 518 6.29 4.71 32.28
N TRP A 519 6.22 5.18 33.53
CA TRP A 519 4.99 5.25 34.30
C TRP A 519 4.60 6.69 34.57
N ASP A 520 3.38 7.07 34.21
CA ASP A 520 2.73 8.25 34.77
C ASP A 520 2.32 7.96 36.22
N VAL A 521 2.89 8.72 37.14
CA VAL A 521 2.70 8.64 38.59
C VAL A 521 2.10 9.93 39.16
N SER A 522 1.60 10.83 38.32
CA SER A 522 1.04 12.14 38.72
C SER A 522 -0.02 12.04 39.83
N GLN A 523 -0.90 11.03 39.76
CA GLN A 523 -1.94 10.79 40.78
C GLN A 523 -1.40 10.40 42.17
N TYR A 524 -0.12 10.00 42.25
CA TYR A 524 0.55 9.59 43.48
C TYR A 524 1.56 10.64 43.96
N TYR A 525 1.54 11.84 43.39
CA TYR A 525 2.43 12.92 43.76
C TYR A 525 2.39 13.19 45.28
N GLY A 526 3.57 13.32 45.88
CA GLY A 526 3.77 13.54 47.31
C GLY A 526 3.69 12.29 48.18
N GLN A 527 3.31 11.12 47.62
CA GLN A 527 3.24 9.87 48.39
C GLN A 527 4.59 9.17 48.48
N ILE A 528 4.73 8.34 49.51
CA ILE A 528 5.88 7.45 49.70
C ILE A 528 5.65 6.18 48.89
N ALA A 529 6.68 5.76 48.15
CA ALA A 529 6.67 4.57 47.32
C ALA A 529 7.89 3.67 47.56
N ARG A 530 7.78 2.42 47.10
CA ARG A 530 8.89 1.48 46.92
C ARG A 530 8.85 0.88 45.53
N LEU A 531 10.01 0.52 45.01
CA LEU A 531 10.12 -0.34 43.84
C LEU A 531 10.24 -1.80 44.29
N ARG A 532 9.60 -2.72 43.58
CA ARG A 532 9.80 -4.16 43.75
C ARG A 532 10.00 -4.83 42.40
N ILE A 533 11.12 -5.50 42.23
CA ILE A 533 11.36 -6.41 41.09
C ILE A 533 10.95 -7.80 41.55
N VAL A 534 9.96 -8.38 40.87
CA VAL A 534 9.41 -9.70 41.12
C VAL A 534 9.88 -10.63 40.02
N ASP A 535 10.49 -11.74 40.41
CA ASP A 535 10.87 -12.80 39.50
C ASP A 535 10.54 -14.13 40.15
N ASN A 536 9.44 -14.74 39.75
CA ASN A 536 9.01 -16.08 40.13
C ASN A 536 8.83 -16.95 38.88
N ALA A 537 9.48 -16.56 37.78
CA ALA A 537 9.42 -17.26 36.51
C ALA A 537 10.62 -18.20 36.38
N THR A 538 10.41 -19.33 35.71
CA THR A 538 11.49 -20.27 35.36
C THR A 538 11.47 -20.58 33.87
N GLY A 539 12.53 -21.23 33.38
CA GLY A 539 12.71 -21.55 31.97
C GLY A 539 13.23 -20.38 31.14
N GLN A 540 13.23 -20.54 29.81
CA GLN A 540 13.74 -19.49 28.92
C GLN A 540 13.08 -18.14 29.20
N TRP A 541 13.90 -17.09 29.28
CA TRP A 541 13.47 -15.74 29.63
C TRP A 541 12.83 -15.64 31.02
N GLY A 542 13.20 -16.50 31.96
CA GLY A 542 12.83 -16.41 33.38
C GLY A 542 13.73 -15.42 34.12
N HIS A 543 13.86 -14.19 33.59
CA HIS A 543 14.64 -13.13 34.23
C HIS A 543 14.24 -11.73 33.72
N LEU A 544 14.56 -10.70 34.50
CA LEU A 544 14.52 -9.28 34.12
C LEU A 544 15.89 -8.64 34.30
N THR A 545 16.14 -7.62 33.49
CA THR A 545 17.21 -6.65 33.75
C THR A 545 16.60 -5.26 33.82
N VAL A 546 16.95 -4.52 34.88
CA VAL A 546 16.36 -3.21 35.21
C VAL A 546 17.48 -2.22 35.50
N ASP A 547 17.44 -1.08 34.83
CA ASP A 547 18.51 -0.10 34.89
C ASP A 547 17.95 1.35 34.91
N ASN A 548 18.76 2.29 35.41
CA ASN A 548 18.61 3.74 35.24
C ASN A 548 17.20 4.27 35.47
N MET A 549 16.73 4.18 36.71
CA MET A 549 15.44 4.74 37.11
C MET A 549 15.52 6.24 37.33
N VAL A 550 14.65 7.00 36.66
CA VAL A 550 14.61 8.46 36.71
C VAL A 550 13.23 8.91 37.15
N LEU A 551 13.15 9.74 38.18
CA LEU A 551 11.94 10.48 38.52
C LEU A 551 12.00 11.88 37.90
N GLY A 552 11.12 12.16 36.95
CA GLY A 552 11.17 13.35 36.11
C GLY A 552 9.79 13.91 35.77
N SER A 553 9.76 15.09 35.15
CA SER A 553 8.53 15.75 34.70
C SER A 553 8.14 15.39 33.28
N GLN A 554 9.04 14.72 32.56
CA GLN A 554 8.85 14.27 31.19
C GLN A 554 8.86 12.74 31.13
N PRO A 555 8.04 12.13 30.25
CA PRO A 555 8.08 10.69 30.07
C PRO A 555 9.40 10.25 29.43
N ALA A 556 9.90 9.08 29.82
CA ALA A 556 11.01 8.44 29.12
C ALA A 556 10.61 8.07 27.69
N GLN A 557 11.52 8.28 26.73
CA GLN A 557 11.32 7.94 25.33
C GLN A 557 12.04 6.63 25.00
N PRO A 558 11.35 5.64 24.40
CA PRO A 558 11.99 4.42 23.93
C PRO A 558 13.13 4.72 22.96
N ARG A 559 14.21 3.94 23.03
CA ARG A 559 15.23 3.88 22.00
C ARG A 559 14.60 3.37 20.71
N SER A 560 14.88 4.07 19.62
CA SER A 560 14.47 3.69 18.29
C SER A 560 15.25 2.47 17.80
N SER A 561 14.63 1.73 16.89
CA SER A 561 15.29 0.65 16.13
C SER A 561 15.29 0.97 14.63
N GLU A 562 15.28 2.26 14.29
CA GLU A 562 15.13 2.73 12.92
C GLU A 562 16.38 2.48 12.05
N THR A 563 16.14 2.13 10.79
CA THR A 563 17.11 2.17 9.69
C THR A 563 16.54 3.14 8.67
N THR A 564 16.95 4.40 8.72
CA THR A 564 16.24 5.48 8.02
C THR A 564 17.16 6.54 7.45
N VAL A 565 16.67 7.23 6.44
CA VAL A 565 17.13 8.52 5.98
C VAL A 565 16.12 9.56 6.49
N ASN A 566 16.60 10.60 7.16
CA ASN A 566 15.75 11.64 7.74
C ASN A 566 16.14 13.03 7.23
N LEU A 567 15.13 13.87 6.97
CA LEU A 567 15.31 15.32 6.81
C LEU A 567 15.11 15.97 8.16
N MET A 568 16.14 16.62 8.68
CA MET A 568 16.11 17.28 9.97
C MET A 568 15.94 18.80 9.79
N VAL A 569 14.97 19.40 10.47
CA VAL A 569 14.79 20.87 10.55
C VAL A 569 14.63 21.23 12.02
N ASN A 570 15.42 22.20 12.51
CA ASN A 570 15.44 22.60 13.92
C ASN A 570 15.65 21.42 14.90
N GLY A 571 16.48 20.44 14.50
CA GLY A 571 16.78 19.25 15.30
C GLY A 571 15.69 18.17 15.31
N GLN A 572 14.59 18.36 14.57
CA GLN A 572 13.49 17.40 14.47
C GLN A 572 13.43 16.78 13.08
N ALA A 573 13.20 15.47 13.00
CA ALA A 573 12.95 14.79 11.74
C ALA A 573 11.56 15.20 11.21
N VAL A 574 11.53 15.95 10.11
CA VAL A 574 10.30 16.40 9.44
C VAL A 574 9.91 15.52 8.26
N ARG A 575 10.86 14.71 7.77
CA ARG A 575 10.65 13.61 6.81
C ARG A 575 11.51 12.43 7.24
N SER A 576 11.03 11.22 6.99
CA SER A 576 11.74 9.97 7.28
C SER A 576 11.39 8.93 6.23
N THR A 577 12.36 8.15 5.80
CA THR A 577 12.18 7.07 4.83
C THR A 577 13.13 5.93 5.13
N THR A 578 12.67 4.71 4.94
CA THR A 578 13.42 3.48 5.18
C THR A 578 13.53 2.68 3.87
N GLY A 579 14.33 1.63 3.86
CA GLY A 579 14.41 0.69 2.75
C GLY A 579 13.20 -0.25 2.71
N SER A 580 13.26 -1.25 1.85
CA SER A 580 12.18 -2.23 1.64
C SER A 580 12.59 -3.66 2.01
N ASN A 581 13.62 -3.82 2.86
CA ASN A 581 14.34 -5.08 3.05
C ASN A 581 14.92 -5.58 1.72
N SER A 582 15.68 -4.71 1.05
CA SER A 582 16.23 -4.95 -0.28
C SER A 582 17.61 -4.33 -0.45
N GLU A 583 18.53 -5.02 -1.12
CA GLU A 583 19.83 -4.45 -1.52
C GLU A 583 19.75 -3.62 -2.82
N HIS A 584 18.56 -3.55 -3.42
CA HIS A 584 18.30 -2.62 -4.50
C HIS A 584 17.95 -1.24 -3.92
N LEU A 585 18.62 -0.19 -4.38
CA LEU A 585 18.25 1.17 -4.03
C LEU A 585 17.18 1.69 -4.99
N ASP A 586 16.02 2.05 -4.45
CA ASP A 586 14.93 2.67 -5.19
C ASP A 586 14.93 4.18 -5.01
N TRP A 587 14.49 4.90 -6.04
CA TRP A 587 14.26 6.33 -5.93
C TRP A 587 13.08 6.62 -5.00
N LYS A 588 13.32 7.53 -4.06
CA LYS A 588 12.30 8.14 -3.19
C LYS A 588 12.39 9.65 -3.32
N ALA A 589 11.29 10.31 -3.00
CA ALA A 589 11.20 11.76 -3.00
C ALA A 589 10.44 12.24 -1.78
N TRP A 590 10.89 13.35 -1.21
CA TRP A 590 10.13 14.12 -0.24
C TRP A 590 9.64 15.42 -0.86
N ASP A 591 8.34 15.68 -0.75
CA ASP A 591 7.83 17.04 -0.89
C ASP A 591 8.33 17.88 0.30
N VAL A 592 9.14 18.88 -0.03
CA VAL A 592 9.73 19.86 0.88
C VAL A 592 9.36 21.29 0.47
N SER A 593 8.38 21.48 -0.42
CA SER A 593 7.91 22.78 -0.90
C SER A 593 7.55 23.72 0.27
N GLY A 594 6.82 23.19 1.28
CA GLY A 594 6.47 23.90 2.51
C GLY A 594 7.65 24.22 3.44
N LEU A 595 8.86 23.72 3.15
CA LEU A 595 10.07 23.96 3.94
C LEU A 595 11.03 24.94 3.25
N LYS A 596 10.69 25.46 2.06
CA LYS A 596 11.53 26.42 1.31
C LYS A 596 11.98 27.59 2.20
N GLY A 597 13.28 27.88 2.18
CA GLY A 597 13.93 28.89 3.00
C GLY A 597 14.45 28.39 4.36
N SER A 598 14.04 27.20 4.81
CA SER A 598 14.51 26.62 6.07
C SER A 598 15.93 26.06 5.94
N GLN A 599 16.68 26.05 7.04
CA GLN A 599 17.92 25.29 7.19
C GLN A 599 17.58 23.83 7.54
N ALA A 600 18.22 22.88 6.86
CA ALA A 600 18.03 21.46 7.06
C ALA A 600 19.35 20.68 7.05
N THR A 601 19.37 19.49 7.67
CA THR A 601 20.43 18.47 7.51
C THR A 601 19.79 17.16 7.05
N LEU A 602 20.56 16.34 6.33
CA LEU A 602 20.23 14.94 6.08
C LEU A 602 20.87 14.10 7.19
N ARG A 603 20.07 13.26 7.86
CA ARG A 603 20.57 12.31 8.86
C ARG A 603 20.20 10.89 8.46
N ILE A 604 21.21 10.09 8.17
CA ILE A 604 21.07 8.66 7.92
C ILE A 604 21.32 7.95 9.25
N VAL A 605 20.43 7.04 9.62
CA VAL A 605 20.41 6.34 10.90
C VAL A 605 20.38 4.85 10.65
N ASP A 606 21.24 4.13 11.35
CA ASP A 606 21.27 2.68 11.40
C ASP A 606 21.27 2.26 12.87
N ASN A 607 20.13 1.78 13.36
CA ASN A 607 19.93 1.56 14.80
C ASN A 607 19.24 0.23 15.12
N ASN A 608 19.21 -0.68 14.16
CA ASN A 608 18.62 -2.01 14.30
C ASN A 608 19.72 -3.06 14.26
N ARG A 609 19.65 -4.08 15.12
CA ARG A 609 20.64 -5.17 15.19
C ARG A 609 20.14 -6.50 14.63
N GLY A 610 18.88 -6.55 14.21
CA GLY A 610 18.22 -7.75 13.68
C GLY A 610 18.53 -7.97 12.19
N GLY A 611 17.88 -8.96 11.58
CA GLY A 611 18.02 -9.16 10.14
C GLY A 611 17.55 -7.92 9.36
N TRP A 612 18.30 -7.54 8.33
CA TRP A 612 18.12 -6.27 7.61
C TRP A 612 18.39 -5.04 8.49
N GLY A 613 19.15 -5.17 9.57
CA GLY A 613 19.58 -4.07 10.42
C GLY A 613 20.67 -3.22 9.78
N HIS A 614 20.43 -2.75 8.55
CA HIS A 614 21.30 -1.82 7.85
C HIS A 614 20.51 -0.94 6.90
N ILE A 615 21.06 0.23 6.53
CA ILE A 615 20.48 1.12 5.51
C ILE A 615 21.47 1.37 4.37
N LEU A 616 20.94 1.46 3.15
CA LEU A 616 21.68 1.93 1.97
C LEU A 616 21.12 3.29 1.55
N ALA A 617 21.99 4.23 1.20
CA ALA A 617 21.54 5.53 0.67
C ALA A 617 22.54 6.11 -0.34
N ASP A 618 22.00 6.79 -1.35
CA ASP A 618 22.81 7.41 -2.40
C ASP A 618 22.09 8.59 -3.09
N GLU A 619 22.83 9.38 -3.85
CA GLU A 619 22.36 10.38 -4.82
C GLU A 619 21.20 11.30 -4.36
N PHE A 620 21.45 12.10 -3.33
CA PHE A 620 20.55 13.14 -2.84
C PHE A 620 20.53 14.37 -3.74
N VAL A 621 19.39 14.69 -4.33
CA VAL A 621 19.22 15.77 -5.31
C VAL A 621 18.01 16.65 -4.97
N ALA A 622 18.25 17.94 -4.76
CA ALA A 622 17.19 18.93 -4.66
C ALA A 622 16.65 19.27 -6.06
N SER A 623 15.34 19.12 -6.30
CA SER A 623 14.71 19.27 -7.62
C SER A 623 13.30 19.87 -7.54
N ASP A 624 12.82 20.43 -8.64
CA ASP A 624 11.42 20.88 -8.77
C ASP A 624 10.49 19.78 -9.30
N ILE A 625 11.03 18.59 -9.62
CA ILE A 625 10.27 17.40 -10.02
C ILE A 625 10.76 16.18 -9.26
N THR A 626 9.91 15.16 -9.11
CA THR A 626 10.38 13.87 -8.59
C THR A 626 10.94 13.00 -9.71
N ARG A 627 11.67 11.94 -9.35
CA ARG A 627 12.08 10.91 -10.32
C ARG A 627 10.88 10.14 -10.88
N LEU A 628 9.90 9.83 -10.04
CA LEU A 628 8.70 9.09 -10.48
C LEU A 628 7.92 9.87 -11.55
N GLU A 629 7.91 11.20 -11.47
CA GLU A 629 7.22 12.06 -12.44
C GLU A 629 7.84 12.07 -13.84
N GLN A 630 9.03 11.52 -14.02
CA GLN A 630 9.66 11.40 -15.34
C GLN A 630 9.17 10.16 -16.10
N HIS A 631 8.56 9.21 -15.40
CA HIS A 631 8.04 7.99 -16.00
C HIS A 631 6.72 8.23 -16.72
N ASP A 632 6.43 7.35 -17.67
CA ASP A 632 5.19 7.32 -18.41
C ASP A 632 4.11 6.55 -17.61
N TRP A 633 3.17 7.26 -17.00
CA TRP A 633 2.07 6.69 -16.21
C TRP A 633 0.77 6.54 -17.00
N LEU A 634 0.05 5.44 -16.79
CA LEU A 634 -1.30 5.20 -17.30
C LEU A 634 -2.33 6.12 -16.65
N ASP A 635 -2.12 6.51 -15.39
CA ASP A 635 -2.96 7.47 -14.70
C ASP A 635 -2.14 8.09 -13.57
N TRP A 636 -2.42 9.35 -13.27
CA TRP A 636 -1.71 10.11 -12.23
C TRP A 636 -2.52 10.21 -10.93
N GLY A 637 -3.77 9.73 -10.91
CA GLY A 637 -4.57 9.62 -9.71
C GLY A 637 -4.26 8.33 -8.94
N ARG A 638 -4.87 8.18 -7.76
CA ARG A 638 -4.62 7.04 -6.88
C ARG A 638 -5.41 5.80 -7.24
N ASP A 639 -6.53 5.96 -7.92
CA ASP A 639 -7.55 4.93 -8.08
C ASP A 639 -7.66 4.46 -9.54
N TYR A 640 -6.53 4.07 -10.15
CA TYR A 640 -6.52 3.41 -11.46
C TYR A 640 -5.41 2.34 -11.51
N TYR A 641 -5.77 1.13 -11.10
CA TYR A 641 -4.83 0.01 -10.93
C TYR A 641 -5.21 -1.23 -11.72
N ALA A 642 -4.26 -2.17 -11.86
CA ALA A 642 -4.44 -3.45 -12.56
C ALA A 642 -5.05 -3.27 -13.96
N ALA A 643 -4.69 -2.17 -14.62
CA ALA A 643 -5.30 -1.79 -15.88
C ALA A 643 -4.83 -2.75 -16.98
N VAL A 644 -5.79 -3.43 -17.62
CA VAL A 644 -5.56 -4.36 -18.73
C VAL A 644 -6.59 -4.13 -19.84
N SER A 645 -6.24 -4.55 -21.05
CA SER A 645 -7.06 -4.31 -22.23
C SER A 645 -7.90 -5.51 -22.67
N PHE A 646 -9.02 -5.22 -23.33
CA PHE A 646 -9.86 -6.23 -23.97
C PHE A 646 -9.11 -6.97 -25.08
N SER A 647 -9.17 -8.30 -25.03
CA SER A 647 -8.88 -9.16 -26.16
C SER A 647 -10.01 -9.04 -27.19
N ASN A 648 -9.65 -8.98 -28.47
CA ASN A 648 -10.60 -9.04 -29.59
C ASN A 648 -11.66 -7.92 -29.62
N ALA A 649 -11.38 -6.74 -29.03
CA ALA A 649 -12.27 -5.59 -29.13
C ALA A 649 -12.57 -5.23 -30.62
N PRO A 650 -13.80 -4.81 -30.94
CA PRO A 650 -14.21 -4.56 -32.32
C PRO A 650 -13.49 -3.34 -32.92
N ASP A 651 -13.53 -3.25 -34.26
CA ASP A 651 -13.00 -2.12 -35.05
C ASP A 651 -11.50 -1.83 -34.87
N GLY A 652 -10.73 -2.81 -34.38
CA GLY A 652 -9.30 -2.64 -34.12
C GLY A 652 -9.00 -1.68 -32.96
N LYS A 653 -10.01 -1.32 -32.17
CA LYS A 653 -9.85 -0.45 -30.99
C LYS A 653 -9.09 -1.19 -29.90
N ARG A 654 -8.32 -0.43 -29.11
CA ARG A 654 -7.75 -0.91 -27.86
C ARG A 654 -8.51 -0.25 -26.72
N ILE A 655 -9.24 -1.06 -25.97
CA ILE A 655 -10.06 -0.60 -24.83
C ILE A 655 -9.46 -1.17 -23.57
N MET A 656 -9.15 -0.31 -22.60
CA MET A 656 -8.53 -0.63 -21.32
C MET A 656 -9.49 -0.34 -20.18
N LEU A 657 -9.43 -1.16 -19.14
CA LEU A 657 -10.22 -1.01 -17.91
C LEU A 657 -9.29 -1.20 -16.72
N GLY A 658 -9.43 -0.35 -15.70
CA GLY A 658 -8.67 -0.43 -14.46
C GLY A 658 -9.60 -0.57 -13.26
N TRP A 659 -9.10 -1.20 -12.20
CA TRP A 659 -9.72 -1.19 -10.88
C TRP A 659 -9.62 0.22 -10.30
N MET A 660 -10.77 0.81 -9.98
CA MET A 660 -10.90 2.13 -9.38
C MET A 660 -10.88 2.04 -7.86
N ASN A 661 -9.68 1.77 -7.34
CA ASN A 661 -9.35 1.74 -5.93
C ASN A 661 -7.82 1.72 -5.78
N ASN A 662 -7.31 1.78 -4.55
CA ASN A 662 -5.89 1.71 -4.25
C ASN A 662 -5.60 0.70 -3.13
N TRP A 663 -4.53 -0.07 -3.23
CA TRP A 663 -4.15 -1.04 -2.20
C TRP A 663 -3.83 -0.44 -0.83
N ASP A 664 -3.45 0.84 -0.74
CA ASP A 664 -3.19 1.52 0.53
C ASP A 664 -4.43 1.50 1.46
N TYR A 665 -5.63 1.74 0.89
CA TYR A 665 -6.86 1.91 1.66
C TYR A 665 -8.03 1.08 1.15
N GLY A 666 -7.83 0.29 0.10
CA GLY A 666 -8.92 -0.29 -0.67
C GLY A 666 -9.78 -1.24 0.14
N GLN A 667 -9.22 -1.88 1.17
CA GLN A 667 -9.95 -2.75 2.11
C GLN A 667 -10.79 -1.98 3.15
N SER A 668 -10.55 -0.69 3.30
CA SER A 668 -11.13 0.17 4.34
C SER A 668 -12.13 1.19 3.80
N THR A 669 -12.38 1.23 2.48
CA THR A 669 -13.34 2.17 1.90
C THR A 669 -14.71 2.04 2.58
N PRO A 670 -15.44 3.15 2.79
CA PRO A 670 -16.65 3.21 3.60
C PRO A 670 -17.90 2.67 2.86
N THR A 671 -17.72 1.66 2.01
CA THR A 671 -18.78 0.89 1.37
C THR A 671 -19.08 -0.37 2.20
N THR A 672 -20.34 -0.76 2.26
CA THR A 672 -20.81 -1.78 3.22
C THR A 672 -21.01 -3.15 2.56
N THR A 673 -21.95 -3.26 1.63
CA THR A 673 -22.30 -4.55 1.03
C THR A 673 -21.38 -4.96 -0.11
N TRP A 674 -20.64 -4.01 -0.68
CA TRP A 674 -19.72 -4.17 -1.81
C TRP A 674 -18.43 -3.39 -1.54
N ARG A 675 -17.35 -3.71 -2.24
CA ARG A 675 -16.09 -2.96 -2.18
C ARG A 675 -15.27 -3.10 -3.46
N GLY A 676 -14.74 -1.98 -3.94
CA GLY A 676 -14.06 -1.89 -5.24
C GLY A 676 -15.02 -1.58 -6.40
N SER A 677 -14.58 -0.78 -7.37
CA SER A 677 -15.30 -0.44 -8.60
C SER A 677 -14.34 -0.53 -9.79
N MET A 678 -14.84 -0.63 -11.02
CA MET A 678 -14.02 -0.43 -12.22
C MET A 678 -14.11 1.02 -12.66
N ALA A 679 -13.00 1.61 -13.10
CA ALA A 679 -13.00 2.92 -13.77
C ALA A 679 -13.81 2.86 -15.07
N LEU A 680 -14.14 4.00 -15.69
CA LEU A 680 -14.77 3.98 -17.00
C LEU A 680 -13.86 3.31 -18.04
N PRO A 681 -14.41 2.50 -18.98
CA PRO A 681 -13.64 1.91 -20.07
C PRO A 681 -13.03 2.99 -20.96
N ARG A 682 -11.73 2.86 -21.25
CA ARG A 682 -10.95 3.86 -22.01
C ARG A 682 -10.46 3.31 -23.33
N GLU A 683 -10.78 3.99 -24.42
CA GLU A 683 -10.05 3.82 -25.68
C GLU A 683 -8.66 4.45 -25.53
N ILE A 684 -7.62 3.69 -25.82
CA ILE A 684 -6.23 4.14 -25.74
C ILE A 684 -5.58 4.19 -27.12
N GLN A 685 -4.83 5.26 -27.37
CA GLN A 685 -4.14 5.55 -28.62
C GLN A 685 -2.75 6.10 -28.33
N LEU A 686 -1.84 6.08 -29.32
CA LEU A 686 -0.59 6.80 -29.24
C LEU A 686 -0.69 8.12 -30.01
N THR A 687 -0.35 9.22 -29.35
CA THR A 687 -0.28 10.55 -29.94
C THR A 687 1.18 11.01 -29.99
N GLN A 688 1.64 11.55 -31.11
CA GLN A 688 3.00 12.09 -31.21
C GLN A 688 3.14 13.38 -30.39
N THR A 689 4.12 13.43 -29.49
CA THR A 689 4.46 14.62 -28.69
C THR A 689 5.91 15.05 -28.92
N GLY A 690 6.33 16.15 -28.29
CA GLY A 690 7.73 16.59 -28.26
C GLY A 690 8.67 15.60 -27.54
N GLN A 691 8.14 14.73 -26.68
CA GLN A 691 8.90 13.69 -25.97
C GLN A 691 8.82 12.31 -26.66
N GLY A 692 8.28 12.27 -27.88
CA GLY A 692 7.95 11.03 -28.60
C GLY A 692 6.47 10.65 -28.47
N PRO A 693 6.06 9.49 -28.99
CA PRO A 693 4.69 9.00 -28.83
C PRO A 693 4.33 8.81 -27.36
N ARG A 694 3.13 9.24 -26.95
CA ARG A 694 2.57 9.06 -25.60
C ARG A 694 1.15 8.54 -25.68
N LEU A 695 0.74 7.79 -24.66
CA LEU A 695 -0.65 7.32 -24.58
C LEU A 695 -1.59 8.51 -24.40
N THR A 696 -2.68 8.48 -25.15
CA THR A 696 -3.85 9.32 -24.95
C THR A 696 -5.05 8.43 -24.67
N GLN A 697 -5.87 8.83 -23.70
CA GLN A 697 -7.00 8.04 -23.24
C GLN A 697 -8.31 8.81 -23.38
N LYS A 698 -9.36 8.14 -23.82
CA LYS A 698 -10.71 8.70 -23.90
C LYS A 698 -11.71 7.68 -23.39
N VAL A 699 -12.67 8.09 -22.58
CA VAL A 699 -13.81 7.22 -22.26
C VAL A 699 -14.49 6.79 -23.56
N VAL A 700 -14.89 5.51 -23.62
CA VAL A 700 -15.54 4.92 -24.80
C VAL A 700 -16.74 5.75 -25.28
N SER A 701 -16.91 5.85 -26.59
CA SER A 701 -17.94 6.69 -27.22
C SER A 701 -19.37 6.36 -26.80
N GLN A 702 -19.61 5.15 -26.30
CA GLN A 702 -20.92 4.69 -25.83
C GLN A 702 -21.46 5.56 -24.69
N VAL A 703 -20.60 6.26 -23.94
CA VAL A 703 -21.01 7.18 -22.87
C VAL A 703 -21.84 8.36 -23.40
N ASP A 704 -21.70 8.69 -24.69
CA ASP A 704 -22.52 9.71 -25.34
C ASP A 704 -24.00 9.34 -25.35
N GLY A 705 -24.33 8.05 -25.34
CA GLY A 705 -25.71 7.55 -25.25
C GLY A 705 -26.37 7.85 -23.91
N LEU A 706 -25.59 8.14 -22.86
CA LEU A 706 -26.10 8.49 -21.53
C LEU A 706 -26.36 10.00 -21.38
N LYS A 707 -25.93 10.84 -22.33
CA LYS A 707 -26.02 12.29 -22.19
C LYS A 707 -27.45 12.80 -22.25
N ASN A 708 -27.91 13.42 -21.18
CA ASN A 708 -29.14 14.22 -21.20
C ASN A 708 -28.83 15.65 -21.68
N THR A 709 -28.62 15.78 -23.00
CA THR A 709 -28.27 17.06 -23.63
C THR A 709 -29.34 18.14 -23.46
N ALA A 710 -30.61 17.76 -23.30
CA ALA A 710 -31.70 18.70 -23.03
C ALA A 710 -31.63 19.34 -21.63
N ALA A 711 -30.96 18.68 -20.68
CA ALA A 711 -30.71 19.18 -19.33
C ALA A 711 -29.30 19.76 -19.16
N ALA A 712 -28.53 19.86 -20.25
CA ALA A 712 -27.18 20.39 -20.19
C ALA A 712 -27.19 21.90 -19.89
N TYR A 713 -26.20 22.33 -19.11
CA TYR A 713 -25.93 23.73 -18.84
C TYR A 713 -24.65 24.15 -19.54
N THR A 714 -24.70 25.24 -20.30
CA THR A 714 -23.53 25.86 -20.91
C THR A 714 -23.33 27.27 -20.35
N ALA A 715 -22.12 27.59 -19.93
CA ALA A 715 -21.76 28.95 -19.53
C ALA A 715 -20.95 29.65 -20.64
N PRO A 716 -21.22 30.94 -20.92
CA PRO A 716 -20.39 31.72 -21.84
C PRO A 716 -19.02 32.02 -21.23
N ALA A 717 -18.09 32.49 -22.06
CA ALA A 717 -16.81 32.97 -21.60
C ALA A 717 -16.99 34.14 -20.60
N GLN A 718 -16.35 34.04 -19.44
CA GLN A 718 -16.46 35.03 -18.36
C GLN A 718 -15.26 34.99 -17.44
N ASP A 719 -14.99 36.09 -16.75
CA ASP A 719 -13.96 36.13 -15.73
C ASP A 719 -14.47 35.46 -14.45
N ILE A 720 -13.59 34.72 -13.77
CA ILE A 720 -13.84 34.06 -12.49
C ILE A 720 -13.20 34.94 -11.42
N ALA A 721 -14.04 35.68 -10.70
CA ALA A 721 -13.58 36.52 -9.59
C ALA A 721 -12.96 35.65 -8.47
N PRO A 722 -12.01 36.19 -7.67
CA PRO A 722 -11.47 35.49 -6.51
C PRO A 722 -12.58 34.99 -5.58
N GLY A 723 -12.47 33.74 -5.13
CA GLY A 723 -13.46 33.07 -4.29
C GLY A 723 -14.14 31.88 -4.99
N THR A 724 -15.35 31.55 -4.55
CA THR A 724 -16.17 30.46 -5.11
C THR A 724 -17.50 31.03 -5.59
N SER A 725 -17.96 30.58 -6.76
CA SER A 725 -19.23 30.97 -7.36
C SER A 725 -20.03 29.73 -7.77
N ASN A 726 -21.23 29.58 -7.21
CA ASN A 726 -22.09 28.44 -7.50
C ASN A 726 -22.60 28.51 -8.95
N LEU A 727 -22.64 27.36 -9.60
CA LEU A 727 -23.27 27.22 -10.91
C LEU A 727 -24.78 27.03 -10.73
N PRO A 728 -25.61 27.45 -11.71
CA PRO A 728 -27.06 27.33 -11.62
C PRO A 728 -27.57 25.89 -11.88
N ILE A 729 -26.67 24.91 -11.94
CA ILE A 729 -26.94 23.49 -12.12
C ILE A 729 -26.31 22.70 -10.98
N THR A 730 -26.97 21.62 -10.59
CA THR A 730 -26.45 20.62 -9.64
C THR A 730 -26.47 19.24 -10.28
N GLY A 731 -25.63 18.34 -9.79
CA GLY A 731 -25.55 16.95 -10.24
C GLY A 731 -24.39 16.20 -9.59
N ASP A 732 -24.63 14.95 -9.24
CA ASP A 732 -23.65 13.98 -8.73
C ASP A 732 -23.26 12.93 -9.78
N VAL A 733 -23.93 12.93 -10.94
CA VAL A 733 -23.64 12.08 -12.10
C VAL A 733 -23.64 12.93 -13.38
N VAL A 734 -22.47 13.45 -13.75
CA VAL A 734 -22.32 14.45 -14.84
C VAL A 734 -21.04 14.24 -15.64
N GLN A 735 -21.09 14.57 -16.93
CA GLN A 735 -19.90 14.91 -17.71
C GLN A 735 -19.70 16.42 -17.69
N ILE A 736 -18.48 16.89 -17.46
CA ILE A 736 -18.12 18.31 -17.51
C ILE A 736 -17.03 18.52 -18.55
N ASP A 737 -17.27 19.39 -19.53
CA ASP A 737 -16.27 19.87 -20.48
C ASP A 737 -15.97 21.34 -20.17
N ALA A 738 -14.73 21.66 -19.83
CA ALA A 738 -14.33 23.01 -19.45
C ALA A 738 -13.00 23.43 -20.10
N GLU A 739 -12.94 24.70 -20.51
CA GLU A 739 -11.72 25.36 -20.98
C GLU A 739 -11.49 26.62 -20.14
N PHE A 740 -10.25 26.82 -19.68
CA PHE A 740 -9.86 27.92 -18.80
C PHE A 740 -8.59 28.61 -19.28
N SER A 741 -8.45 29.90 -18.95
CA SER A 741 -7.20 30.65 -19.04
C SER A 741 -6.78 31.14 -17.64
N PRO A 742 -5.49 31.06 -17.24
CA PRO A 742 -5.08 31.31 -15.86
C PRO A 742 -5.30 32.73 -15.32
N GLY A 743 -5.22 33.75 -16.18
CA GLY A 743 -5.24 35.15 -15.75
C GLY A 743 -4.14 35.45 -14.72
N THR A 744 -4.52 35.97 -13.56
CA THR A 744 -3.61 36.25 -12.41
C THR A 744 -3.80 35.27 -11.25
N ALA A 745 -4.67 34.27 -11.39
CA ALA A 745 -4.97 33.33 -10.32
C ALA A 745 -3.77 32.43 -10.00
N SER A 746 -3.55 32.14 -8.72
CA SER A 746 -2.58 31.13 -8.27
C SER A 746 -3.12 29.71 -8.49
N ALA A 747 -4.42 29.51 -8.34
CA ALA A 747 -5.13 28.30 -8.69
C ALA A 747 -6.58 28.60 -9.12
N PHE A 748 -7.16 27.78 -10.00
CA PHE A 748 -8.54 27.94 -10.47
C PHE A 748 -9.12 26.61 -10.95
N GLY A 749 -10.45 26.52 -11.04
CA GLY A 749 -11.11 25.33 -11.56
C GLY A 749 -12.56 25.16 -11.12
N LEU A 750 -12.95 23.91 -10.88
CA LEU A 750 -14.28 23.46 -10.49
C LEU A 750 -14.27 22.86 -9.08
N LYS A 751 -15.37 23.05 -8.35
CA LYS A 751 -15.74 22.25 -7.18
C LYS A 751 -16.90 21.35 -7.57
N VAL A 752 -16.77 20.05 -7.33
CA VAL A 752 -17.78 19.03 -7.63
C VAL A 752 -18.17 18.27 -6.37
N LEU A 753 -19.35 17.63 -6.40
CA LEU A 753 -19.89 16.87 -5.27
C LEU A 753 -19.90 17.68 -3.97
N GLY A 754 -20.23 18.98 -4.06
CA GLY A 754 -20.19 19.87 -2.91
C GLY A 754 -21.52 19.94 -2.16
N ASN A 755 -21.47 20.31 -0.89
CA ASN A 755 -22.64 20.63 -0.06
C ASN A 755 -22.58 22.03 0.57
N GLY A 756 -21.55 22.82 0.25
CA GLY A 756 -21.24 24.11 0.88
C GLY A 756 -19.91 24.05 1.63
N PRO A 757 -19.84 23.41 2.82
CA PRO A 757 -18.60 23.26 3.58
C PRO A 757 -17.60 22.28 2.94
N GLU A 758 -18.08 21.22 2.29
CA GLU A 758 -17.26 20.17 1.67
C GLU A 758 -17.44 20.19 0.15
N ALA A 759 -16.37 19.84 -0.58
CA ALA A 759 -16.37 19.61 -2.02
C ALA A 759 -15.04 19.01 -2.47
N THR A 760 -15.06 18.26 -3.58
CA THR A 760 -13.83 17.88 -4.29
C THR A 760 -13.44 19.01 -5.24
N LYS A 761 -12.20 19.51 -5.17
CA LYS A 761 -11.69 20.52 -6.11
C LYS A 761 -10.98 19.83 -7.26
N VAL A 762 -11.27 20.25 -8.49
CA VAL A 762 -10.52 19.87 -9.69
C VAL A 762 -10.08 21.15 -10.37
N GLY A 763 -8.78 21.30 -10.62
CA GLY A 763 -8.29 22.59 -11.10
C GLY A 763 -6.87 22.56 -11.62
N TYR A 764 -6.26 23.75 -11.65
CA TYR A 764 -4.90 23.96 -12.10
C TYR A 764 -4.18 24.97 -11.22
N THR A 765 -2.95 24.65 -10.84
CA THR A 765 -2.05 25.53 -10.08
C THR A 765 -1.11 26.22 -11.06
N THR A 766 -1.21 27.55 -11.17
CA THR A 766 -0.55 28.33 -12.21
C THR A 766 0.97 28.34 -12.07
N ALA A 767 1.49 28.43 -10.86
CA ALA A 767 2.93 28.54 -10.61
C ALA A 767 3.69 27.25 -10.93
N SER A 768 3.13 26.09 -10.57
CA SER A 768 3.73 24.77 -10.85
C SER A 768 3.34 24.22 -12.22
N GLY A 769 2.26 24.74 -12.83
CA GLY A 769 1.78 24.30 -14.13
C GLY A 769 1.11 22.93 -14.10
N ARG A 770 0.32 22.65 -13.04
CA ARG A 770 -0.19 21.31 -12.76
C ARG A 770 -1.70 21.28 -12.65
N ALA A 771 -2.33 20.31 -13.29
CA ALA A 771 -3.74 19.99 -13.08
C ALA A 771 -3.88 19.04 -11.88
N PHE A 772 -4.93 19.17 -11.08
CA PHE A 772 -5.06 18.42 -9.82
C PHE A 772 -6.50 17.99 -9.53
N ILE A 773 -6.62 16.92 -8.73
CA ILE A 773 -7.78 16.60 -7.89
C ILE A 773 -7.35 16.82 -6.44
N ASP A 774 -8.09 17.64 -5.70
CA ASP A 774 -7.91 17.86 -4.26
C ASP A 774 -9.16 17.33 -3.56
N ARG A 775 -8.94 16.22 -2.83
CA ARG A 775 -9.98 15.50 -2.09
C ARG A 775 -9.81 15.60 -0.56
N THR A 776 -9.00 16.54 -0.06
CA THR A 776 -8.74 16.75 1.39
C THR A 776 -9.91 17.37 2.15
N ASN A 777 -11.05 17.54 1.50
CA ASN A 777 -12.31 18.02 2.09
C ASN A 777 -13.49 17.49 1.25
N SER A 778 -13.37 16.24 0.78
CA SER A 778 -14.31 15.62 -0.16
C SER A 778 -15.49 14.92 0.52
N GLY A 779 -15.53 14.87 1.85
CA GLY A 779 -16.55 14.19 2.64
C GLY A 779 -15.92 13.23 3.66
N ASN A 780 -16.29 11.95 3.63
CA ASN A 780 -15.74 10.93 4.52
C ASN A 780 -14.31 10.54 4.11
N GLU A 781 -13.32 11.14 4.77
CA GLU A 781 -11.89 10.95 4.49
C GLU A 781 -11.12 10.23 5.61
N ASP A 782 -11.67 10.20 6.83
CA ASP A 782 -10.99 9.75 8.05
C ASP A 782 -10.79 8.22 8.13
N PHE A 783 -11.33 7.45 7.20
CA PHE A 783 -11.21 5.99 7.20
C PHE A 783 -9.78 5.50 6.90
N HIS A 784 -8.93 6.35 6.31
CA HIS A 784 -7.51 6.03 6.10
C HIS A 784 -6.63 7.30 5.99
N PRO A 785 -5.45 7.34 6.64
CA PRO A 785 -4.59 8.53 6.65
C PRO A 785 -4.05 8.95 5.28
N SER A 786 -3.91 8.03 4.33
CA SER A 786 -3.46 8.33 2.95
C SER A 786 -4.58 8.78 2.01
N PHE A 787 -5.85 8.82 2.47
CA PHE A 787 -6.97 9.11 1.58
C PHE A 787 -7.13 10.61 1.33
N ALA A 788 -7.08 11.45 2.37
CA ALA A 788 -7.08 12.91 2.20
C ALA A 788 -5.80 13.35 1.47
N SER A 789 -5.92 13.60 0.16
CA SER A 789 -4.78 13.87 -0.74
C SER A 789 -5.07 14.97 -1.76
N ILE A 790 -3.99 15.52 -2.32
CA ILE A 790 -3.99 16.28 -3.55
C ILE A 790 -3.15 15.49 -4.54
N ASP A 791 -3.78 15.00 -5.59
CA ASP A 791 -3.14 14.19 -6.63
C ASP A 791 -3.14 15.01 -7.93
N ASP A 792 -1.98 15.14 -8.56
CA ASP A 792 -1.76 16.12 -9.61
C ASP A 792 -0.77 15.68 -10.70
N VAL A 793 -0.80 16.39 -11.83
CA VAL A 793 -0.01 16.05 -13.02
C VAL A 793 0.46 17.33 -13.74
N PRO A 794 1.72 17.38 -14.23
CA PRO A 794 2.16 18.47 -15.11
C PRO A 794 1.31 18.53 -16.38
N VAL A 795 0.74 19.71 -16.66
CA VAL A 795 -0.05 19.92 -17.88
C VAL A 795 0.41 21.19 -18.57
N GLN A 796 0.96 21.03 -19.77
CA GLN A 796 1.27 22.18 -20.63
C GLN A 796 -0.03 22.74 -21.21
N LEU A 797 -0.23 24.05 -21.05
CA LEU A 797 -1.37 24.75 -21.63
C LEU A 797 -1.25 24.83 -23.15
N ILE A 798 -2.31 24.49 -23.87
CA ILE A 798 -2.36 24.60 -25.33
C ILE A 798 -2.96 25.96 -25.71
N ASN A 799 -2.17 26.79 -26.40
CA ASN A 799 -2.54 28.18 -26.73
C ASN A 799 -2.89 29.01 -25.49
N GLY A 800 -2.21 28.76 -24.37
CA GLY A 800 -2.44 29.44 -23.09
C GLY A 800 -3.69 28.96 -22.34
N LYS A 801 -4.32 27.87 -22.79
CA LYS A 801 -5.56 27.35 -22.22
C LYS A 801 -5.41 25.95 -21.65
N LEU A 802 -6.11 25.71 -20.55
CA LEU A 802 -6.31 24.40 -19.95
C LEU A 802 -7.63 23.82 -20.46
N ARG A 803 -7.60 22.59 -20.98
CA ARG A 803 -8.81 21.83 -21.32
C ARG A 803 -8.98 20.64 -20.39
N LEU A 804 -10.14 20.55 -19.77
CA LEU A 804 -10.51 19.45 -18.88
C LEU A 804 -11.83 18.83 -19.35
N ARG A 805 -11.86 17.49 -19.40
CA ARG A 805 -13.08 16.70 -19.40
C ARG A 805 -13.15 15.90 -18.12
N LEU A 806 -14.25 16.00 -17.39
CA LEU A 806 -14.49 15.26 -16.16
C LEU A 806 -15.67 14.31 -16.34
N TYR A 807 -15.58 13.14 -15.72
CA TYR A 807 -16.71 12.29 -15.40
C TYR A 807 -16.83 12.25 -13.87
N VAL A 808 -17.95 12.74 -13.36
CA VAL A 808 -18.27 12.73 -11.94
C VAL A 808 -19.36 11.69 -11.73
N ASP A 809 -19.15 10.80 -10.76
CA ASP A 809 -20.14 9.84 -10.28
C ASP A 809 -20.19 9.92 -8.74
N ARG A 810 -21.14 9.20 -8.14
CA ARG A 810 -21.52 9.33 -6.72
C ARG A 810 -20.39 9.09 -5.72
N ALA A 811 -19.28 8.50 -6.15
CA ALA A 811 -18.09 8.27 -5.34
C ALA A 811 -16.78 8.31 -6.13
N SER A 812 -16.74 9.01 -7.28
CA SER A 812 -15.51 9.12 -8.08
C SER A 812 -15.48 10.37 -8.94
N VAL A 813 -14.25 10.78 -9.27
CA VAL A 813 -13.94 11.85 -10.22
C VAL A 813 -12.82 11.36 -11.15
N GLU A 814 -13.12 11.26 -12.45
CA GLU A 814 -12.15 10.97 -13.51
C GLU A 814 -11.90 12.21 -14.36
N VAL A 815 -10.65 12.67 -14.45
CA VAL A 815 -10.23 13.88 -15.18
C VAL A 815 -9.38 13.47 -16.38
N PHE A 816 -9.69 14.05 -17.54
CA PHE A 816 -8.95 13.92 -18.79
C PHE A 816 -8.49 15.32 -19.22
N ALA A 817 -7.22 15.62 -19.03
CA ALA A 817 -6.62 16.90 -19.39
C ALA A 817 -6.04 16.85 -20.81
N GLN A 818 -6.15 17.96 -21.53
CA GLN A 818 -5.61 18.13 -22.89
C GLN A 818 -5.95 16.97 -23.83
N ASP A 819 -7.25 16.69 -23.97
CA ASP A 819 -7.77 15.66 -24.86
C ASP A 819 -7.32 14.23 -24.50
N GLY A 820 -6.95 14.02 -23.23
CA GLY A 820 -6.62 12.71 -22.66
C GLY A 820 -5.12 12.39 -22.62
N LEU A 821 -4.24 13.38 -22.85
CA LEU A 821 -2.79 13.23 -22.71
C LEU A 821 -2.35 13.03 -21.26
N ALA A 822 -3.13 13.52 -20.30
CA ALA A 822 -2.94 13.28 -18.89
C ALA A 822 -4.30 12.93 -18.26
N THR A 823 -4.31 11.97 -17.35
CA THR A 823 -5.52 11.53 -16.66
C THR A 823 -5.27 11.43 -15.15
N LEU A 824 -6.31 11.76 -14.38
CA LEU A 824 -6.35 11.60 -12.92
C LEU A 824 -7.65 10.88 -12.56
N THR A 825 -7.58 9.84 -11.73
CA THR A 825 -8.75 9.07 -11.28
C THR A 825 -8.70 8.88 -9.79
N ASP A 826 -9.67 9.46 -9.08
CA ASP A 826 -9.78 9.31 -7.64
C ASP A 826 -11.20 8.96 -7.21
N GLN A 827 -11.29 8.05 -6.24
CA GLN A 827 -12.49 7.87 -5.44
C GLN A 827 -12.65 9.04 -4.46
N VAL A 828 -13.90 9.36 -4.18
CA VAL A 828 -14.32 10.37 -3.19
C VAL A 828 -15.56 9.86 -2.46
N PHE A 829 -15.77 10.24 -1.20
CA PHE A 829 -16.91 9.75 -0.42
C PHE A 829 -17.74 10.91 0.15
N PRO A 830 -18.44 11.66 -0.71
CA PRO A 830 -19.12 12.90 -0.33
C PRO A 830 -20.34 12.65 0.55
N ALA A 831 -20.69 13.63 1.39
CA ALA A 831 -21.88 13.53 2.22
C ALA A 831 -23.15 13.31 1.38
N ALA A 832 -24.14 12.59 1.95
CA ALA A 832 -25.40 12.33 1.28
C ALA A 832 -26.06 13.63 0.74
N GLY A 833 -26.36 13.66 -0.56
CA GLY A 833 -26.99 14.80 -1.22
C GLY A 833 -26.01 15.89 -1.70
N ALA A 834 -24.70 15.72 -1.51
CA ALA A 834 -23.70 16.65 -2.02
C ALA A 834 -23.60 16.58 -3.56
N ASN A 835 -24.27 17.52 -4.22
CA ASN A 835 -24.39 17.58 -5.68
C ASN A 835 -24.19 19.01 -6.24
N SER A 836 -23.75 19.96 -5.41
CA SER A 836 -23.47 21.31 -5.88
C SER A 836 -22.21 21.35 -6.74
N LEU A 837 -22.26 22.19 -7.77
CA LEU A 837 -21.16 22.44 -8.69
C LEU A 837 -20.81 23.94 -8.65
N SER A 838 -19.53 24.28 -8.59
CA SER A 838 -19.09 25.68 -8.50
C SER A 838 -17.79 25.92 -9.27
N LEU A 839 -17.55 27.18 -9.65
CA LEU A 839 -16.24 27.64 -10.13
C LEU A 839 -15.47 28.25 -8.95
N PHE A 840 -14.15 28.11 -8.96
CA PHE A 840 -13.28 28.80 -8.00
C PHE A 840 -12.07 29.47 -8.66
N SER A 841 -11.57 30.53 -8.03
CA SER A 841 -10.32 31.20 -8.36
C SER A 841 -9.65 31.68 -7.08
N GLU A 842 -8.35 31.42 -6.92
CA GLU A 842 -7.55 31.74 -5.74
C GLU A 842 -6.42 32.70 -6.12
N GLY A 843 -6.05 33.60 -5.21
CA GLY A 843 -4.93 34.54 -5.39
C GLY A 843 -5.13 35.63 -6.47
N GLY A 844 -6.13 35.50 -7.33
CA GLY A 844 -6.37 36.40 -8.45
C GLY A 844 -7.59 35.99 -9.27
N THR A 845 -7.68 36.54 -10.48
CA THR A 845 -8.79 36.29 -11.42
C THR A 845 -8.32 35.32 -12.50
N ALA A 846 -9.07 34.23 -12.68
CA ALA A 846 -8.95 33.35 -13.84
C ALA A 846 -10.06 33.66 -14.86
N ARG A 847 -10.03 33.01 -16.01
CA ARG A 847 -11.08 33.14 -17.03
C ARG A 847 -11.62 31.78 -17.43
N LEU A 848 -12.94 31.65 -17.40
CA LEU A 848 -13.64 30.55 -18.05
C LEU A 848 -13.77 30.91 -19.54
N GLU A 849 -13.26 30.03 -20.40
CA GLU A 849 -13.37 30.18 -21.86
C GLU A 849 -14.64 29.50 -22.38
N SER A 850 -14.95 28.31 -21.85
CA SER A 850 -16.19 27.59 -22.11
C SER A 850 -16.46 26.57 -21.01
N LEU A 851 -17.73 26.32 -20.71
CA LEU A 851 -18.16 25.23 -19.83
C LEU A 851 -19.42 24.59 -20.38
N THR A 852 -19.46 23.27 -20.43
CA THR A 852 -20.68 22.48 -20.61
C THR A 852 -20.75 21.40 -19.54
N ILE A 853 -21.83 21.40 -18.77
CA ILE A 853 -22.14 20.35 -17.79
C ILE A 853 -23.34 19.58 -18.32
N THR A 854 -23.16 18.29 -18.55
CA THR A 854 -24.19 17.41 -19.11
C THR A 854 -24.53 16.33 -18.08
N PRO A 855 -25.73 16.33 -17.50
CA PRO A 855 -26.21 15.21 -16.70
C PRO A 855 -26.18 13.92 -17.50
N LEU A 856 -25.73 12.84 -16.87
CA LEU A 856 -25.70 11.51 -17.47
C LEU A 856 -26.81 10.66 -16.87
N THR A 857 -27.55 9.94 -17.72
CA THR A 857 -28.49 8.92 -17.26
C THR A 857 -27.72 7.76 -16.66
N ARG A 858 -28.25 7.19 -15.57
CA ARG A 858 -27.67 5.99 -14.94
C ARG A 858 -27.54 4.85 -15.96
N ALA A 859 -26.37 4.19 -15.98
CA ALA A 859 -26.11 2.97 -16.74
C ALA A 859 -26.16 1.72 -15.87
N MET A 860 -25.87 1.88 -14.57
CA MET A 860 -25.93 0.85 -13.55
C MET A 860 -27.05 1.16 -12.53
N TRP A 861 -27.65 0.09 -12.00
CA TRP A 861 -28.65 0.04 -10.91
C TRP A 861 -29.91 0.90 -11.07
#